data_AF-W5Q5H7-F1
#
_entry.id   AF-W5Q5H7-F1
#
_cell.length_a   1.000
_cell.length_b   1.000
_cell.length_c   1.000
_cell.angle_alpha   90.00
_cell.angle_beta   90.00
_cell.angle_gamma   90.00
#
_symmetry.space_group_name_H-M   'P 1'
#
loop_
_entity.id
_entity.type
_entity.pdbx_description
1 polymer ?
#
loop_
_entity_poly.entity_id
_entity_poly.type
_entity_poly.pdbx_seq_one_letter_code
_entity_poly.pdbx_strand_id
1 'polypeptide(L)'
;MDWGDEYPHNSFDLHCLLNSFPGDLEFKQIFSDIDEKIEQNAISIEHCIKEIQSEVNKQCPDVQLQTTTDCFEWLNNYNYNSSKSPSIPHGDLINFLKILRDLLKNEQNQEEMVLNLLWDLSCQSRVSFPSTVSGASFHFLSRTSLHSVEDHSSMDVKSLWDDIRLHLRRFLVSKLQSHNEINNSQQKILLKNQCIQQLLFLYPESEVTSKYQSIQNKLLTTLLQNCFPSFSRESNLDIMADRYQGTILKLYSMIKEDFNTLHEILAPSSTVKFIKETYLDTVTEEMAKFLEKFCELQFKESAVPVVKTSKNSGKHRGTVHALVTPEYPQKGRNFFLSLDELKFLSQLVKSFLKLEKNIQELFEEMFLWLRIPRNTSGILEASNREIVIEKPRTNETSITSEQLLPVTEATLLDFGWRSAFKKVSLPMAHSITTAIEDFSAKILQQEQNERFSTVSYALDLVNVLPVWQDSYVVPEADQPKKIAKFCSDIMEKLDIMLPLTLACRDDSFQEIRANFVEACCKVATAVLARLQERSKEFPSRAPLKNLHALLSTAVYVFQHFMQYDRVMKENAKKPIFLVPIQRYQEFISSLQFQVTDYCVRVCATSILQDAESHHWEDYKAFYEGERCSFSLQMWHYFFWALRHDLWTILPPKLAQEILAEVLEKSLSLLASRYAQAHPSYKRTLQIRLDVTTILICTENMLWSVCTSVQKLLNPHAYVDDKIFKIHTHCNNLFTTLVILTSPLTELHQAFQHGLGDSSSDSLKPIFKQPLHWLSCISHFYPSLIRTPSAGRLTAEGQLKLLLSQPGCNWNLLLETLLHHDGLLLRILLKSSKCIFQDQVSDTENNLNQGSNLIEAVFQVLYHCTFSPQTFGNVFVNYMEEEQLWDFLYNIPVSTHRESEGEVIRCLRLALTDAVKDIVQQVVSVMSSGSSCERNLNKRSIPEHLRESIPKEWNYIPKETKRKESSKGFTRLAAQAVSIVISKLPTVIACLPPPIKYFFFLSERKMSENFVELKKAGLLVWNLIVIICRIFEDGNTVELLTGASLDRWSKEKLGLVCVCLKSITGEQTSRPNQMTQKVIRSIEQQKPNWVECQLLKARKLSTECAFMTIEKSTALEEGDIALELTEQKINMMVLDICHKPGGSEYLRQIYHIMRLNEGYLKEQLFSMNGSEEKPLPIQSLKTTLRSVEDQPSAFNPFHVYKVFSKSMLDQSAITKWNWNWSNLLPNYLGLDKMTFSVLLKNR
;
A
#
# COMPACT_ATOMS: atom_id res chain seq x y z
N MET A 1 -18.53 33.79 37.22
CA MET A 1 -18.14 32.91 36.10
C MET A 1 -17.68 31.59 36.69
N ASP A 2 -18.64 30.76 37.11
CA ASP A 2 -18.42 29.32 37.25
C ASP A 2 -18.89 28.73 35.93
N TRP A 3 -17.95 28.56 35.00
CA TRP A 3 -18.22 27.75 33.82
C TRP A 3 -18.34 26.31 34.33
N GLY A 4 -19.57 25.81 34.40
CA GLY A 4 -19.83 24.39 34.41
C GLY A 4 -19.47 23.84 33.03
N ASP A 5 -18.17 23.74 32.75
CA ASP A 5 -17.68 23.13 31.52
C ASP A 5 -17.96 21.62 31.58
N GLU A 6 -19.15 21.21 31.16
CA GLU A 6 -19.34 19.90 30.57
C GLU A 6 -18.56 19.87 29.26
N TYR A 7 -17.27 19.52 29.34
CA TYR A 7 -16.47 19.28 28.15
C TYR A 7 -17.11 18.13 27.35
N PRO A 8 -17.50 18.34 26.08
CA PRO A 8 -18.01 17.25 25.26
C PRO A 8 -16.89 16.25 25.06
N HIS A 9 -17.02 15.09 25.71
CA HIS A 9 -16.05 14.02 25.57
C HIS A 9 -16.21 13.42 24.17
N ASN A 10 -15.34 13.80 23.23
CA ASN A 10 -15.17 13.10 21.97
C ASN A 10 -14.62 11.69 22.22
N SER A 11 -15.49 10.75 22.58
CA SER A 11 -15.14 9.32 22.60
C SER A 11 -15.12 8.68 21.20
N PHE A 12 -15.44 9.43 20.13
CA PHE A 12 -15.33 8.94 18.76
C PHE A 12 -14.06 9.51 18.10
N ASP A 13 -13.15 8.62 17.71
CA ASP A 13 -11.94 8.97 16.99
C ASP A 13 -12.03 8.45 15.56
N LEU A 14 -12.15 9.37 14.60
CA LEU A 14 -12.20 9.02 13.18
C LEU A 14 -10.87 8.37 12.74
N HIS A 15 -9.75 8.68 13.43
CA HIS A 15 -8.44 8.13 13.10
C HIS A 15 -8.31 6.63 13.43
N CYS A 16 -8.96 6.15 14.51
CA CYS A 16 -8.97 4.73 14.86
C CYS A 16 -9.70 3.86 13.81
N LEU A 17 -10.69 4.42 13.09
CA LEU A 17 -11.41 3.74 12.01
C LEU A 17 -10.59 3.55 10.74
N LEU A 18 -9.60 4.41 10.49
CA LEU A 18 -8.80 4.38 9.26
C LEU A 18 -7.78 3.22 9.27
N ASN A 19 -7.41 2.70 10.45
CA ASN A 19 -6.39 1.66 10.58
C ASN A 19 -6.95 0.22 10.50
N SER A 20 -8.25 0.04 10.76
CA SER A 20 -8.91 -1.27 10.86
C SER A 20 -10.41 -1.17 10.58
N PHE A 21 -10.95 -2.00 9.69
CA PHE A 21 -12.39 -2.09 9.45
C PHE A 21 -13.10 -2.83 10.60
N PRO A 22 -14.01 -2.18 11.35
CA PRO A 22 -14.85 -2.85 12.34
C PRO A 22 -15.84 -3.81 11.65
N GLY A 23 -16.33 -4.83 12.37
CA GLY A 23 -17.45 -5.65 11.89
C GLY A 23 -18.80 -4.94 11.95
N ASP A 24 -19.84 -5.55 11.39
CA ASP A 24 -21.20 -4.96 11.29
C ASP A 24 -21.81 -4.58 12.65
N LEU A 25 -21.47 -5.32 13.71
CA LEU A 25 -21.98 -5.07 15.06
C LEU A 25 -21.24 -3.91 15.72
N GLU A 26 -19.93 -3.80 15.46
CA GLU A 26 -19.11 -2.66 15.86
C GLU A 26 -19.54 -1.40 15.12
N PHE A 27 -19.92 -1.47 13.84
CA PHE A 27 -20.52 -0.35 13.14
C PHE A 27 -21.84 0.09 13.78
N LYS A 28 -22.74 -0.84 14.11
CA LYS A 28 -24.00 -0.49 14.81
C LYS A 28 -23.74 0.17 16.17
N GLN A 29 -22.76 -0.33 16.92
CA GLN A 29 -22.39 0.26 18.20
C GLN A 29 -21.73 1.63 18.03
N ILE A 30 -20.88 1.80 17.01
CA ILE A 30 -20.28 3.08 16.65
C ILE A 30 -21.35 4.09 16.26
N PHE A 31 -22.33 3.70 15.43
CA PHE A 31 -23.45 4.58 15.07
C PHE A 31 -24.28 4.95 16.29
N SER A 32 -24.59 3.99 17.18
CA SER A 32 -25.27 4.28 18.43
C SER A 32 -24.48 5.25 19.33
N ASP A 33 -23.15 5.11 19.39
CA ASP A 33 -22.26 5.98 20.17
C ASP A 33 -22.08 7.37 19.52
N ILE A 34 -22.27 7.47 18.20
CA ILE A 34 -22.32 8.74 17.46
C ILE A 34 -23.68 9.40 17.68
N ASP A 35 -24.78 8.65 17.62
CA ASP A 35 -26.13 9.15 17.82
C ASP A 35 -26.28 9.72 19.24
N GLU A 36 -25.83 9.00 20.27
CA GLU A 36 -25.81 9.48 21.67
C GLU A 36 -24.98 10.77 21.81
N LYS A 37 -23.88 10.90 21.05
CA LYS A 37 -23.06 12.12 21.04
C LYS A 37 -23.69 13.26 20.28
N ILE A 38 -24.32 12.99 19.15
CA ILE A 38 -25.04 14.02 18.39
C ILE A 38 -26.15 14.57 19.27
N GLU A 39 -26.83 13.72 20.03
CA GLU A 39 -27.83 14.13 21.00
C GLU A 39 -27.22 14.97 22.13
N GLN A 40 -26.12 14.53 22.74
CA GLN A 40 -25.41 15.33 23.76
C GLN A 40 -24.90 16.67 23.22
N ASN A 41 -24.29 16.67 22.04
CA ASN A 41 -23.82 17.89 21.38
C ASN A 41 -24.98 18.80 21.02
N ALA A 42 -26.12 18.27 20.57
CA ALA A 42 -27.32 19.06 20.31
C ALA A 42 -27.82 19.73 21.59
N ILE A 43 -27.84 18.99 22.72
CA ILE A 43 -28.21 19.54 24.03
C ILE A 43 -27.21 20.60 24.50
N SER A 44 -25.90 20.36 24.36
CA SER A 44 -24.86 21.33 24.74
C SER A 44 -24.88 22.58 23.86
N ILE A 45 -25.11 22.44 22.54
CA ILE A 45 -25.27 23.54 21.61
C ILE A 45 -26.54 24.33 21.96
N GLU A 46 -27.65 23.66 22.26
CA GLU A 46 -28.88 24.31 22.69
C GLU A 46 -28.69 25.08 24.01
N HIS A 47 -27.95 24.49 24.96
CA HIS A 47 -27.56 25.16 26.20
C HIS A 47 -26.67 26.39 25.94
N CYS A 48 -25.65 26.25 25.09
CA CYS A 48 -24.76 27.35 24.72
C CYS A 48 -25.50 28.47 23.99
N ILE A 49 -26.44 28.15 23.09
CA ILE A 49 -27.30 29.14 22.44
C ILE A 49 -28.19 29.84 23.46
N LYS A 50 -28.75 29.11 24.43
CA LYS A 50 -29.52 29.70 25.54
C LYS A 50 -28.66 30.62 26.42
N GLU A 51 -27.40 30.26 26.67
CA GLU A 51 -26.46 31.11 27.39
C GLU A 51 -26.12 32.38 26.59
N ILE A 52 -25.80 32.24 25.29
CA ILE A 52 -25.55 33.38 24.39
C ILE A 52 -26.79 34.27 24.35
N GLN A 53 -27.99 33.70 24.21
CA GLN A 53 -29.25 34.43 24.25
C GLN A 53 -29.40 35.18 25.59
N SER A 54 -29.08 34.55 26.71
CA SER A 54 -29.16 35.18 28.04
C SER A 54 -28.15 36.31 28.23
N GLU A 55 -26.95 36.17 27.67
CA GLU A 55 -25.86 37.14 27.81
C GLU A 55 -26.04 38.32 26.84
N VAL A 56 -26.52 38.07 25.62
CA VAL A 56 -26.88 39.12 24.65
C VAL A 56 -28.07 39.93 25.16
N ASN A 57 -29.11 39.29 25.69
CA ASN A 57 -30.26 39.98 26.31
C ASN A 57 -29.86 40.79 27.56
N LYS A 58 -28.76 40.42 28.25
CA LYS A 58 -28.18 41.21 29.35
C LYS A 58 -27.35 42.40 28.88
N GLN A 59 -26.54 42.23 27.83
CA GLN A 59 -25.58 43.25 27.39
C GLN A 59 -26.17 44.25 26.37
N CYS A 60 -27.21 43.88 25.64
CA CYS A 60 -27.89 44.71 24.64
C CYS A 60 -29.41 44.72 24.90
N PRO A 61 -29.92 45.57 25.82
CA PRO A 61 -31.35 45.61 26.15
C PRO A 61 -32.26 46.05 25.00
N ASP A 62 -31.69 46.64 23.94
CA ASP A 62 -32.42 47.10 22.75
C ASP A 62 -32.71 45.98 21.73
N VAL A 63 -32.15 44.77 21.90
CA VAL A 63 -32.39 43.60 21.03
C VAL A 63 -32.90 42.44 21.89
N GLN A 64 -34.21 42.14 21.82
CA GLN A 64 -34.76 40.94 22.46
C GLN A 64 -34.67 39.75 21.50
N LEU A 65 -33.68 38.87 21.72
CA LEU A 65 -33.61 37.58 21.02
C LEU A 65 -34.53 36.60 21.74
N GLN A 66 -35.62 36.15 21.09
CA GLN A 66 -36.61 35.25 21.68
C GLN A 66 -36.46 33.80 21.18
N THR A 67 -35.99 33.59 19.95
CA THR A 67 -35.81 32.26 19.36
C THR A 67 -34.35 31.93 19.03
N THR A 68 -34.03 30.64 18.86
CA THR A 68 -32.72 30.17 18.39
C THR A 68 -32.42 30.67 16.97
N THR A 69 -33.45 30.78 16.13
CA THR A 69 -33.39 31.41 14.79
C THR A 69 -33.00 32.88 14.87
N ASP A 70 -33.55 33.66 15.81
CA ASP A 70 -33.18 35.06 16.00
C ASP A 70 -31.69 35.20 16.39
N CYS A 71 -31.17 34.26 17.21
CA CYS A 71 -29.76 34.25 17.60
C CYS A 71 -28.84 33.98 16.39
N PHE A 72 -29.22 33.06 15.50
CA PHE A 72 -28.45 32.77 14.29
C PHE A 72 -28.55 33.88 13.24
N GLU A 73 -29.73 34.49 13.06
CA GLU A 73 -29.87 35.68 12.21
C GLU A 73 -29.07 36.86 12.76
N TRP A 74 -29.04 37.05 14.08
CA TRP A 74 -28.23 38.08 14.71
C TRP A 74 -26.72 37.82 14.51
N LEU A 75 -26.25 36.58 14.64
CA LEU A 75 -24.85 36.21 14.38
C LEU A 75 -24.47 36.36 12.90
N ASN A 76 -25.35 36.00 11.96
CA ASN A 76 -25.10 36.10 10.51
C ASN A 76 -25.24 37.54 9.97
N ASN A 77 -26.13 38.35 10.54
CA ASN A 77 -26.35 39.74 10.15
C ASN A 77 -25.59 40.75 11.02
N TYR A 78 -24.67 40.28 11.89
CA TYR A 78 -23.79 41.16 12.67
C TYR A 78 -22.73 41.81 11.76
N ASN A 79 -23.18 42.71 10.88
CA ASN A 79 -22.29 43.57 10.12
C ASN A 79 -21.61 44.54 11.08
N TYR A 80 -20.29 44.65 10.97
CA TYR A 80 -19.38 45.47 11.79
C TYR A 80 -19.62 46.99 11.70
N ASN A 81 -20.77 47.44 11.19
CA ASN A 81 -21.04 48.85 10.92
C ASN A 81 -22.10 49.44 11.87
N SER A 82 -21.59 50.28 12.77
CA SER A 82 -22.26 51.43 13.41
C SER A 82 -23.32 51.20 14.51
N SER A 83 -23.12 50.26 15.44
CA SER A 83 -23.63 50.48 16.79
C SER A 83 -22.56 51.23 17.59
N LYS A 84 -22.90 52.44 18.05
CA LYS A 84 -22.05 53.44 18.73
C LYS A 84 -20.81 52.83 19.42
N SER A 85 -19.63 53.00 18.81
CA SER A 85 -18.39 52.95 19.57
C SER A 85 -18.49 53.98 20.70
N PRO A 86 -18.06 53.69 21.94
CA PRO A 86 -17.98 54.72 22.97
C PRO A 86 -17.19 55.90 22.40
N SER A 87 -17.75 57.11 22.45
CA SER A 87 -17.06 58.30 21.95
C SER A 87 -15.80 58.50 22.79
N ILE A 88 -14.65 58.11 22.25
CA ILE A 88 -13.37 58.21 22.95
C ILE A 88 -12.97 59.69 23.00
N PRO A 89 -12.65 60.25 24.17
CA PRO A 89 -11.99 61.55 24.22
C PRO A 89 -10.64 61.46 23.49
N HIS A 90 -10.47 62.23 22.41
CA HIS A 90 -9.26 62.20 21.58
C HIS A 90 -7.95 62.33 22.37
N GLY A 91 -7.97 63.02 23.53
CA GLY A 91 -6.80 63.20 24.40
C GLY A 91 -6.31 61.92 25.09
N ASP A 92 -7.22 61.05 25.54
CA ASP A 92 -6.86 59.84 26.30
C ASP A 92 -6.29 58.76 25.39
N LEU A 93 -6.79 58.65 24.15
CA LEU A 93 -6.23 57.78 23.12
C LEU A 93 -4.81 58.19 22.73
N ILE A 94 -4.57 59.50 22.57
CA ILE A 94 -3.22 60.02 22.27
C ILE A 94 -2.27 59.73 23.44
N ASN A 95 -2.74 59.86 24.69
CA ASN A 95 -1.92 59.58 25.88
C ASN A 95 -1.56 58.10 25.99
N PHE A 96 -2.54 57.20 25.81
CA PHE A 96 -2.32 55.75 25.75
C PHE A 96 -1.31 55.37 24.66
N LEU A 97 -1.47 55.87 23.43
CA LEU A 97 -0.55 55.57 22.33
C LEU A 97 0.84 56.16 22.55
N LYS A 98 0.98 57.34 23.18
CA LYS A 98 2.29 57.90 23.54
C LYS A 98 3.02 57.02 24.54
N ILE A 99 2.34 56.60 25.61
CA ILE A 99 2.91 55.73 26.64
C ILE A 99 3.30 54.37 26.05
N LEU A 100 2.44 53.79 25.20
CA LEU A 100 2.71 52.51 24.53
C LEU A 100 3.89 52.60 23.54
N ARG A 101 4.03 53.73 22.82
CA ARG A 101 5.19 54.00 21.97
C ARG A 101 6.47 54.19 22.78
N ASP A 102 6.42 54.91 23.90
CA ASP A 102 7.60 55.15 24.74
C ASP A 102 8.05 53.84 25.41
N LEU A 103 7.11 52.96 25.76
CA LEU A 103 7.39 51.62 26.28
C LEU A 103 8.12 50.75 25.25
N LEU A 104 7.65 50.75 24.00
CA LEU A 104 8.30 50.02 22.90
C LEU A 104 9.67 50.59 22.51
N LYS A 105 9.93 51.89 22.73
CA LYS A 105 11.23 52.53 22.41
C LYS A 105 12.27 52.39 23.52
N ASN A 106 11.85 52.38 24.78
CA ASN A 106 12.75 52.49 25.93
C ASN A 106 12.98 51.15 26.66
N GLU A 107 12.08 50.18 26.55
CA GLU A 107 12.19 48.88 27.22
C GLU A 107 12.35 47.71 26.22
N GLN A 108 13.32 46.83 26.48
CA GLN A 108 13.60 45.66 25.62
C GLN A 108 12.63 44.49 25.90
N ASN A 109 12.18 43.81 24.83
CA ASN A 109 11.35 42.59 24.85
C ASN A 109 9.93 42.79 25.41
N GLN A 110 9.30 43.94 25.13
CA GLN A 110 7.91 44.22 25.53
C GLN A 110 6.91 44.00 24.38
N GLU A 111 7.39 43.73 23.17
CA GLU A 111 6.60 43.64 21.94
C GLU A 111 5.51 42.56 22.03
N GLU A 112 5.82 41.37 22.56
CA GLU A 112 4.83 40.29 22.75
C GLU A 112 3.78 40.63 23.82
N MET A 113 4.17 41.32 24.89
CA MET A 113 3.24 41.76 25.93
C MET A 113 2.27 42.79 25.35
N VAL A 114 2.80 43.73 24.57
CA VAL A 114 2.02 44.79 23.91
C VAL A 114 1.06 44.20 22.86
N LEU A 115 1.51 43.25 22.04
CA LEU A 115 0.64 42.56 21.07
C LEU A 115 -0.52 41.82 21.75
N ASN A 116 -0.24 41.09 22.84
CA ASN A 116 -1.26 40.41 23.62
C ASN A 116 -2.25 41.40 24.27
N LEU A 117 -1.74 42.53 24.78
CA LEU A 117 -2.59 43.57 25.36
C LEU A 117 -3.50 44.22 24.31
N LEU A 118 -2.97 44.56 23.13
CA LEU A 118 -3.75 45.13 22.03
C LEU A 118 -4.82 44.16 21.53
N TRP A 119 -4.49 42.86 21.46
CA TRP A 119 -5.45 41.81 21.13
C TRP A 119 -6.54 41.67 22.20
N ASP A 120 -6.15 41.57 23.48
CA ASP A 120 -7.09 41.47 24.60
C ASP A 120 -8.01 42.72 24.67
N LEU A 121 -7.48 43.92 24.41
CA LEU A 121 -8.27 45.15 24.31
C LEU A 121 -9.26 45.08 23.14
N SER A 122 -8.81 44.68 21.95
CA SER A 122 -9.71 44.50 20.79
C SER A 122 -10.85 43.54 21.10
N CYS A 123 -10.56 42.41 21.77
CA CYS A 123 -11.56 41.38 22.07
C CYS A 123 -12.49 41.75 23.24
N GLN A 124 -11.97 42.29 24.34
CA GLN A 124 -12.74 42.55 25.56
C GLN A 124 -13.46 43.89 25.55
N SER A 125 -12.85 44.91 24.95
CA SER A 125 -13.32 46.30 25.04
C SER A 125 -14.00 46.83 23.78
N ARG A 126 -14.18 45.99 22.74
CA ARG A 126 -14.74 46.36 21.42
C ARG A 126 -14.04 47.56 20.78
N VAL A 127 -12.76 47.79 21.12
CA VAL A 127 -11.94 48.88 20.57
C VAL A 127 -11.45 48.47 19.20
N SER A 128 -11.84 49.23 18.17
CA SER A 128 -11.30 49.04 16.82
C SER A 128 -10.06 49.91 16.63
N PHE A 129 -8.92 49.28 16.37
CA PHE A 129 -7.71 49.99 15.99
C PHE A 129 -7.70 50.27 14.47
N PRO A 130 -7.15 51.39 13.99
CA PRO A 130 -7.13 51.73 12.56
C PRO A 130 -6.37 50.68 11.74
N SER A 131 -7.06 50.04 10.76
CA SER A 131 -6.49 49.00 9.89
C SER A 131 -6.08 49.51 8.49
N THR A 132 -6.54 50.68 8.05
CA THR A 132 -6.25 51.22 6.71
C THR A 132 -4.90 51.95 6.65
N VAL A 133 -4.05 51.56 5.69
CA VAL A 133 -2.78 52.24 5.40
C VAL A 133 -2.98 53.38 4.41
N SER A 134 -2.45 54.54 4.78
CA SER A 134 -2.22 55.66 3.87
C SER A 134 -1.04 55.32 2.97
N GLY A 135 -1.27 55.09 1.68
CA GLY A 135 -0.15 54.84 0.77
C GLY A 135 -0.43 54.26 -0.61
N ALA A 136 -1.55 54.58 -1.29
CA ALA A 136 -1.63 54.57 -2.76
C ALA A 136 -3.03 55.00 -3.24
N SER A 137 -3.27 56.32 -3.29
CA SER A 137 -3.92 57.03 -4.41
C SER A 137 -4.46 58.36 -3.90
N PHE A 138 -3.69 59.43 -4.09
CA PHE A 138 -4.27 60.76 -4.24
C PHE A 138 -5.01 60.80 -5.59
N HIS A 139 -6.11 60.09 -5.73
CA HIS A 139 -7.07 60.39 -6.79
C HIS A 139 -7.97 61.52 -6.28
N PHE A 140 -7.64 62.72 -6.74
CA PHE A 140 -8.53 63.87 -6.71
C PHE A 140 -9.92 63.46 -7.19
N LEU A 141 -10.90 63.46 -6.30
CA LEU A 141 -12.29 63.65 -6.67
C LEU A 141 -12.88 64.81 -5.86
N SER A 142 -13.08 65.90 -6.61
CA SER A 142 -13.98 67.03 -6.39
C SER A 142 -13.82 67.89 -5.12
N ARG A 143 -13.03 68.97 -5.30
CA ARG A 143 -13.25 70.28 -4.69
C ARG A 143 -14.71 70.73 -4.88
N THR A 144 -15.56 70.52 -3.89
CA THR A 144 -16.73 71.38 -3.61
C THR A 144 -17.19 71.19 -2.17
N SER A 145 -16.43 71.77 -1.23
CA SER A 145 -16.98 72.36 -0.01
C SER A 145 -15.92 73.29 0.56
N LEU A 146 -16.14 74.60 0.48
CA LEU A 146 -15.23 75.64 0.96
C LEU A 146 -15.27 75.83 2.50
N HIS A 147 -15.84 74.87 3.24
CA HIS A 147 -16.02 74.96 4.70
C HIS A 147 -15.71 73.68 5.50
N SER A 148 -15.05 72.66 4.94
CA SER A 148 -14.53 71.57 5.78
C SER A 148 -13.20 71.98 6.41
N VAL A 149 -13.20 72.21 7.72
CA VAL A 149 -11.98 72.29 8.53
C VAL A 149 -11.24 70.95 8.40
N GLU A 150 -9.98 70.95 7.97
CA GLU A 150 -9.12 69.78 8.09
C GLU A 150 -8.92 69.51 9.59
N ASP A 151 -9.43 68.37 10.05
CA ASP A 151 -9.37 67.99 11.46
C ASP A 151 -7.95 67.53 11.81
N HIS A 152 -7.05 68.48 12.11
CA HIS A 152 -5.65 68.23 12.46
C HIS A 152 -5.46 67.29 13.66
N SER A 153 -6.51 67.08 14.47
CA SER A 153 -6.53 66.13 15.60
C SER A 153 -6.48 64.65 15.18
N SER A 154 -6.97 64.34 13.97
CA SER A 154 -7.00 62.98 13.42
C SER A 154 -5.64 62.52 12.86
N MET A 155 -4.77 63.46 12.47
CA MET A 155 -3.42 63.18 11.96
C MET A 155 -2.45 62.73 13.07
N ASP A 156 -2.59 63.27 14.29
CA ASP A 156 -1.71 62.94 15.42
C ASP A 156 -1.93 61.51 15.93
N VAL A 157 -3.19 61.07 16.09
CA VAL A 157 -3.50 59.68 16.50
C VAL A 157 -3.00 58.67 15.46
N LYS A 158 -3.19 58.98 14.17
CA LYS A 158 -2.85 58.07 13.07
C LYS A 158 -1.34 57.90 12.92
N SER A 159 -0.57 58.98 13.05
CA SER A 159 0.90 58.93 13.01
C SER A 159 1.51 58.18 14.21
N LEU A 160 0.98 58.40 15.42
CA LEU A 160 1.39 57.68 16.63
C LEU A 160 1.12 56.16 16.53
N TRP A 161 -0.04 55.78 15.99
CA TRP A 161 -0.38 54.38 15.74
C TRP A 161 0.51 53.75 14.66
N ASP A 162 0.82 54.49 13.59
CA ASP A 162 1.72 54.03 12.52
C ASP A 162 3.14 53.73 13.04
N ASP A 163 3.66 54.56 13.95
CA ASP A 163 4.95 54.33 14.63
C ASP A 163 4.95 53.02 15.44
N ILE A 164 3.89 52.77 16.23
CA ILE A 164 3.73 51.54 17.03
C ILE A 164 3.62 50.32 16.13
N ARG A 165 2.75 50.37 15.12
CA ARG A 165 2.57 49.27 14.15
C ARG A 165 3.88 48.93 13.45
N LEU A 166 4.66 49.95 13.06
CA LEU A 166 5.94 49.76 12.41
C LEU A 166 6.96 49.05 13.31
N HIS A 167 7.02 49.42 14.59
CA HIS A 167 7.92 48.78 15.57
C HIS A 167 7.55 47.30 15.78
N LEU A 168 6.26 47.02 16.04
CA LEU A 168 5.77 45.65 16.20
C LEU A 168 5.95 44.81 14.93
N ARG A 169 5.75 45.40 13.75
CA ARG A 169 6.01 44.73 12.46
C ARG A 169 7.49 44.34 12.32
N ARG A 170 8.43 45.21 12.68
CA ARG A 170 9.87 44.91 12.61
C ARG A 170 10.23 43.73 13.52
N PHE A 171 9.68 43.68 14.72
CA PHE A 171 9.85 42.56 15.64
C PHE A 171 9.31 41.25 15.05
N LEU A 172 8.07 41.23 14.57
CA LEU A 172 7.45 40.04 13.97
C LEU A 172 8.18 39.57 12.70
N VAL A 173 8.62 40.50 11.86
CA VAL A 173 9.41 40.18 10.66
C VAL A 173 10.79 39.63 11.03
N SER A 174 11.45 40.16 12.06
CA SER A 174 12.73 39.62 12.56
C SER A 174 12.57 38.18 13.08
N LYS A 175 11.49 37.92 13.82
CA LYS A 175 11.15 36.58 14.33
C LYS A 175 10.82 35.60 13.21
N LEU A 176 10.13 36.07 12.16
CA LEU A 176 9.91 35.32 10.92
C LEU A 176 11.18 35.14 10.08
N GLN A 177 12.27 35.87 10.29
CA GLN A 177 13.53 35.67 9.55
C GLN A 177 14.48 34.70 10.26
N SER A 178 14.42 34.59 11.60
CA SER A 178 15.28 33.72 12.42
C SER A 178 14.83 32.25 12.47
N HIS A 179 13.73 31.86 11.81
CA HIS A 179 13.16 30.50 11.91
C HIS A 179 14.01 29.39 11.26
N ASN A 180 15.05 29.74 10.50
CA ASN A 180 15.97 28.77 9.88
C ASN A 180 16.85 28.02 10.89
N GLU A 181 16.98 28.53 12.12
CA GLU A 181 17.79 27.92 13.19
C GLU A 181 17.07 26.78 13.96
N ILE A 182 15.76 26.62 13.73
CA ILE A 182 14.92 25.62 14.40
C ILE A 182 14.96 24.31 13.60
N ASN A 183 15.27 23.17 14.22
CA ASN A 183 15.33 21.88 13.50
C ASN A 183 13.97 21.17 13.40
N ASN A 184 12.98 21.53 14.23
CA ASN A 184 11.67 20.88 14.27
C ASN A 184 10.63 21.59 13.38
N SER A 185 10.07 20.89 12.39
CA SER A 185 9.10 21.43 11.42
C SER A 185 7.78 21.88 12.06
N GLN A 186 7.30 21.18 13.09
CA GLN A 186 6.02 21.50 13.75
C GLN A 186 6.13 22.78 14.59
N GLN A 187 7.28 23.00 15.22
CA GLN A 187 7.59 24.24 15.94
C GLN A 187 7.72 25.44 14.97
N LYS A 188 8.27 25.22 13.77
CA LYS A 188 8.30 26.25 12.72
C LYS A 188 6.91 26.66 12.27
N ILE A 189 6.04 25.69 12.00
CA ILE A 189 4.65 25.96 11.57
C ILE A 189 3.91 26.75 12.64
N LEU A 190 4.00 26.35 13.92
CA LEU A 190 3.36 27.08 15.03
C LEU A 190 3.86 28.53 15.14
N LEU A 191 5.18 28.74 15.04
CA LEU A 191 5.77 30.08 15.06
C LEU A 191 5.33 30.93 13.87
N LYS A 192 5.34 30.37 12.66
CA LYS A 192 4.87 31.04 11.44
C LYS A 192 3.39 31.42 11.57
N ASN A 193 2.54 30.50 12.03
CA ASN A 193 1.12 30.74 12.26
C ASN A 193 0.87 31.90 13.23
N GLN A 194 1.53 31.87 14.39
CA GLN A 194 1.41 32.93 15.39
C GLN A 194 1.83 34.29 14.84
N CYS A 195 2.96 34.36 14.13
CA CYS A 195 3.46 35.62 13.60
C CYS A 195 2.57 36.17 12.48
N ILE A 196 2.05 35.31 11.59
CA ILE A 196 1.15 35.74 10.50
C ILE A 196 -0.18 36.22 11.06
N GLN A 197 -0.77 35.51 12.03
CA GLN A 197 -2.00 35.95 12.71
C GLN A 197 -1.82 37.31 13.39
N GLN A 198 -0.70 37.53 14.08
CA GLN A 198 -0.38 38.81 14.71
C GLN A 198 -0.12 39.94 13.69
N LEU A 199 0.42 39.61 12.52
CA LEU A 199 0.57 40.58 11.42
C LEU A 199 -0.78 40.94 10.78
N LEU A 200 -1.69 39.98 10.61
CA LEU A 200 -3.05 40.21 10.10
C LEU A 200 -3.89 41.07 11.04
N PHE A 201 -3.59 41.06 12.34
CA PHE A 201 -4.19 42.00 13.29
C PHE A 201 -3.75 43.45 13.06
N LEU A 202 -2.50 43.67 12.65
CA LEU A 202 -1.92 45.01 12.48
C LEU A 202 -2.10 45.60 11.08
N TYR A 203 -2.18 44.75 10.05
CA TYR A 203 -2.15 45.09 8.64
C TYR A 203 -3.15 44.26 7.83
N PRO A 204 -3.67 44.79 6.70
CA PRO A 204 -4.56 44.04 5.83
C PRO A 204 -3.86 42.81 5.21
N GLU A 205 -4.65 41.80 4.86
CA GLU A 205 -4.19 40.53 4.29
C GLU A 205 -3.22 40.70 3.10
N SER A 206 -3.50 41.65 2.20
CA SER A 206 -2.67 41.92 1.02
C SER A 206 -1.26 42.42 1.35
N GLU A 207 -1.08 43.19 2.43
CA GLU A 207 0.24 43.67 2.84
C GLU A 207 1.02 42.58 3.59
N VAL A 208 0.34 41.78 4.42
CA VAL A 208 0.96 40.68 5.15
C VAL A 208 1.44 39.59 4.20
N THR A 209 0.60 39.19 3.25
CA THR A 209 0.92 38.18 2.23
C THR A 209 2.09 38.62 1.35
N SER A 210 2.07 39.86 0.82
CA SER A 210 3.18 40.39 0.01
C SER A 210 4.49 40.53 0.79
N LYS A 211 4.43 40.88 2.08
CA LYS A 211 5.64 40.96 2.91
C LYS A 211 6.19 39.58 3.24
N TYR A 212 5.33 38.61 3.53
CA TYR A 212 5.72 37.22 3.77
C TYR A 212 6.33 36.59 2.50
N GLN A 213 5.71 36.83 1.34
CA GLN A 213 6.23 36.45 0.03
C GLN A 213 7.62 37.02 -0.22
N SER A 214 7.88 38.29 0.13
CA SER A 214 9.21 38.89 0.01
C SER A 214 10.28 38.20 0.89
N ILE A 215 9.90 37.73 2.08
CA ILE A 215 10.82 36.97 2.96
C ILE A 215 11.11 35.60 2.34
N GLN A 216 10.08 34.89 1.89
CA GLN A 216 10.25 33.57 1.27
C GLN A 216 11.01 33.65 -0.05
N ASN A 217 10.78 34.66 -0.89
CA ASN A 217 11.52 34.88 -2.13
C ASN A 217 13.02 35.08 -1.88
N LYS A 218 13.43 35.73 -0.79
CA LYS A 218 14.85 35.86 -0.44
C LYS A 218 15.47 34.50 -0.09
N LEU A 219 14.77 33.70 0.72
CA LEU A 219 15.22 32.35 1.09
C LEU A 219 15.29 31.45 -0.14
N LEU A 220 14.26 31.48 -0.98
CA LEU A 220 14.21 30.75 -2.23
C LEU A 220 15.36 31.17 -3.16
N THR A 221 15.64 32.46 -3.30
CA THR A 221 16.76 32.95 -4.13
C THR A 221 18.10 32.41 -3.63
N THR A 222 18.34 32.41 -2.31
CA THR A 222 19.57 31.82 -1.75
C THR A 222 19.68 30.32 -1.99
N LEU A 223 18.55 29.60 -1.91
CA LEU A 223 18.50 28.17 -2.18
C LEU A 223 18.78 27.90 -3.66
N LEU A 224 18.11 28.59 -4.58
CA LEU A 224 18.28 28.41 -6.03
C LEU A 224 19.67 28.85 -6.51
N GLN A 225 20.26 29.92 -5.98
CA GLN A 225 21.63 30.34 -6.31
C GLN A 225 22.68 29.28 -5.95
N ASN A 226 22.48 28.55 -4.85
CA ASN A 226 23.36 27.43 -4.48
C ASN A 226 23.22 26.22 -5.42
N CYS A 227 22.13 26.17 -6.19
CA CYS A 227 21.72 25.02 -6.99
C CYS A 227 21.94 25.22 -8.50
N PHE A 228 21.96 26.45 -8.98
CA PHE A 228 22.32 26.84 -10.35
C PHE A 228 23.70 27.51 -10.43
N PRO A 229 24.81 26.86 -10.04
CA PRO A 229 26.14 27.40 -10.33
C PRO A 229 26.32 27.51 -11.86
N SER A 230 27.20 28.40 -12.29
CA SER A 230 27.51 28.56 -13.71
C SER A 230 27.89 27.22 -14.35
N PHE A 231 27.05 26.68 -15.23
CA PHE A 231 27.36 25.48 -16.02
C PHE A 231 28.73 25.68 -16.68
N SER A 232 29.66 24.77 -16.37
CA SER A 232 31.02 24.75 -16.92
C SER A 232 31.25 23.44 -17.65
N ARG A 233 32.08 23.49 -18.70
CA ARG A 233 32.35 22.38 -19.62
C ARG A 233 32.86 21.09 -18.94
N GLU A 234 33.45 21.21 -17.75
CA GLU A 234 34.05 20.10 -16.98
C GLU A 234 33.13 19.55 -15.89
N SER A 235 31.90 20.07 -15.78
CA SER A 235 30.97 19.65 -14.74
C SER A 235 30.33 18.30 -15.09
N ASN A 236 30.49 17.33 -14.19
CA ASN A 236 29.89 16.01 -14.32
C ASN A 236 28.35 16.15 -14.24
N LEU A 237 27.67 15.89 -15.35
CA LEU A 237 26.22 16.01 -15.49
C LEU A 237 25.46 15.17 -14.46
N ASP A 238 25.96 13.98 -14.10
CA ASP A 238 25.33 13.11 -13.11
C ASP A 238 25.37 13.76 -11.70
N ILE A 239 26.50 14.36 -11.30
CA ILE A 239 26.61 15.07 -10.01
C ILE A 239 25.68 16.29 -9.96
N MET A 240 25.50 16.95 -11.10
CA MET A 240 24.60 18.09 -11.21
C MET A 240 23.13 17.66 -11.08
N ALA A 241 22.75 16.54 -11.71
CA ALA A 241 21.41 15.98 -11.57
C ALA A 241 21.09 15.57 -10.13
N ASP A 242 22.03 14.93 -9.42
CA ASP A 242 21.86 14.55 -8.01
C ASP A 242 21.68 15.78 -7.11
N ARG A 243 22.48 16.82 -7.34
CA ARG A 243 22.34 18.10 -6.61
C ARG A 243 20.98 18.74 -6.87
N TYR A 244 20.50 18.67 -8.11
CA TYR A 244 19.19 19.19 -8.50
C TYR A 244 18.05 18.44 -7.81
N GLN A 245 18.11 17.11 -7.80
CA GLN A 245 17.14 16.25 -7.13
C GLN A 245 17.09 16.53 -5.62
N GLY A 246 18.25 16.64 -4.96
CA GLY A 246 18.32 17.00 -3.54
C GLY A 246 17.74 18.39 -3.24
N THR A 247 17.82 19.31 -4.20
CA THR A 247 17.27 20.67 -4.09
C THR A 247 15.75 20.69 -4.23
N ILE A 248 15.21 19.96 -5.20
CA ILE A 248 13.76 19.82 -5.40
C ILE A 248 13.10 19.22 -4.14
N LEU A 249 13.76 18.27 -3.48
CA LEU A 249 13.26 17.74 -2.20
C LEU A 249 13.19 18.80 -1.10
N LYS A 250 14.20 19.68 -0.99
CA LYS A 250 14.18 20.80 -0.04
C LYS A 250 13.11 21.83 -0.40
N LEU A 251 12.96 22.15 -1.68
CA LEU A 251 11.91 23.04 -2.19
C LEU A 251 10.51 22.50 -1.85
N TYR A 252 10.26 21.20 -2.08
CA TYR A 252 9.00 20.57 -1.71
C TYR A 252 8.73 20.68 -0.20
N SER A 253 9.75 20.48 0.65
CA SER A 253 9.62 20.66 2.10
C SER A 253 9.21 22.09 2.47
N MET A 254 9.80 23.11 1.83
CA MET A 254 9.43 24.52 2.06
C MET A 254 7.99 24.80 1.64
N ILE A 255 7.58 24.31 0.46
CA ILE A 255 6.20 24.44 -0.04
C ILE A 255 5.22 23.78 0.92
N LYS A 256 5.53 22.56 1.41
CA LYS A 256 4.68 21.84 2.37
C LYS A 256 4.54 22.57 3.70
N GLU A 257 5.63 23.13 4.23
CA GLU A 257 5.59 23.93 5.46
C GLU A 257 4.72 25.18 5.32
N ASP A 258 4.88 25.93 4.23
CA ASP A 258 4.12 27.15 3.98
C ASP A 258 2.66 26.85 3.62
N PHE A 259 2.39 25.76 2.88
CA PHE A 259 1.03 25.28 2.63
C PHE A 259 0.28 24.99 3.94
N ASN A 260 0.89 24.23 4.85
CA ASN A 260 0.28 23.91 6.15
C ASN A 260 0.08 25.16 7.02
N THR A 261 0.96 26.15 6.91
CA THR A 261 0.86 27.41 7.64
C THR A 261 -0.28 28.28 7.11
N LEU A 262 -0.37 28.43 5.78
CA LEU A 262 -1.30 29.36 5.13
C LEU A 262 -2.71 28.79 4.98
N HIS A 263 -2.85 27.48 4.82
CA HIS A 263 -4.14 26.81 4.68
C HIS A 263 -5.08 27.04 5.89
N GLU A 264 -4.52 27.17 7.11
CA GLU A 264 -5.32 27.44 8.32
C GLU A 264 -5.77 28.90 8.45
N ILE A 265 -5.11 29.83 7.76
CA ILE A 265 -5.23 31.27 8.00
C ILE A 265 -5.90 32.00 6.84
N LEU A 266 -5.57 31.64 5.60
CA LEU A 266 -6.00 32.31 4.39
C LEU A 266 -7.08 31.52 3.63
N ALA A 267 -7.86 32.22 2.81
CA ALA A 267 -8.78 31.56 1.89
C ALA A 267 -8.02 30.63 0.92
N PRO A 268 -8.62 29.49 0.50
CA PRO A 268 -7.96 28.54 -0.41
C PRO A 268 -7.42 29.17 -1.69
N SER A 269 -8.14 30.14 -2.26
CA SER A 269 -7.71 30.90 -3.45
C SER A 269 -6.46 31.75 -3.19
N SER A 270 -6.37 32.40 -2.02
CA SER A 270 -5.19 33.16 -1.59
C SER A 270 -3.98 32.24 -1.37
N THR A 271 -4.17 31.05 -0.79
CA THR A 271 -3.11 30.05 -0.58
C THR A 271 -2.55 29.50 -1.90
N VAL A 272 -3.44 29.15 -2.84
CA VAL A 272 -3.05 28.72 -4.20
C VAL A 272 -2.26 29.82 -4.91
N LYS A 273 -2.75 31.07 -4.84
CA LYS A 273 -2.07 32.23 -5.45
C LYS A 273 -0.68 32.45 -4.85
N PHE A 274 -0.55 32.39 -3.53
CA PHE A 274 0.74 32.55 -2.84
C PHE A 274 1.76 31.51 -3.28
N ILE A 275 1.38 30.23 -3.32
CA ILE A 275 2.30 29.14 -3.68
C ILE A 275 2.72 29.27 -5.15
N LYS A 276 1.79 29.63 -6.04
CA LYS A 276 2.10 29.87 -7.46
C LYS A 276 3.12 31.00 -7.64
N GLU A 277 2.81 32.19 -7.14
CA GLU A 277 3.62 33.39 -7.37
C GLU A 277 4.96 33.36 -6.63
N THR A 278 5.04 32.70 -5.47
CA THR A 278 6.28 32.64 -4.68
C THR A 278 7.22 31.55 -5.18
N TYR A 279 6.69 30.34 -5.38
CA TYR A 279 7.52 29.17 -5.64
C TYR A 279 7.52 28.75 -7.11
N LEU A 280 6.35 28.50 -7.70
CA LEU A 280 6.26 27.92 -9.04
C LEU A 280 6.77 28.87 -10.13
N ASP A 281 6.40 30.14 -10.06
CA ASP A 281 6.83 31.16 -11.02
C ASP A 281 8.33 31.43 -10.92
N THR A 282 8.86 31.59 -9.69
CA THR A 282 10.30 31.79 -9.44
C THR A 282 11.13 30.62 -9.94
N VAL A 283 10.70 29.38 -9.67
CA VAL A 283 11.38 28.17 -10.15
C VAL A 283 11.34 28.08 -11.67
N THR A 284 10.24 28.47 -12.29
CA THR A 284 10.10 28.52 -13.75
C THR A 284 11.08 29.53 -14.36
N GLU A 285 11.21 30.72 -13.78
CA GLU A 285 12.11 31.77 -14.26
C GLU A 285 13.59 31.35 -14.15
N GLU A 286 14.01 30.83 -12.99
CA GLU A 286 15.41 30.39 -12.79
C GLU A 286 15.75 29.18 -13.67
N MET A 287 14.78 28.27 -13.88
CA MET A 287 14.95 27.16 -14.81
C MET A 287 15.11 27.64 -16.26
N ALA A 288 14.35 28.67 -16.68
CA ALA A 288 14.49 29.26 -18.00
C ALA A 288 15.87 29.90 -18.21
N LYS A 289 16.40 30.61 -17.20
CA LYS A 289 17.77 31.17 -17.22
C LYS A 289 18.83 30.10 -17.34
N PHE A 290 18.67 29.00 -16.58
CA PHE A 290 19.59 27.86 -16.66
C PHE A 290 19.60 27.21 -18.04
N LEU A 291 18.43 26.92 -18.62
CA LEU A 291 18.33 26.30 -19.95
C LEU A 291 18.82 27.21 -21.06
N GLU A 292 18.63 28.52 -20.94
CA GLU A 292 19.18 29.49 -21.89
C GLU A 292 20.71 29.43 -21.91
N LYS A 293 21.34 29.42 -20.74
CA LYS A 293 22.79 29.27 -20.62
C LYS A 293 23.29 27.91 -21.11
N PHE A 294 22.53 26.85 -20.84
CA PHE A 294 22.81 25.50 -21.36
C PHE A 294 22.81 25.49 -22.89
N CYS A 295 21.79 26.07 -23.53
CA CYS A 295 21.73 26.21 -24.99
C CYS A 295 22.89 27.03 -25.56
N GLU A 296 23.21 28.20 -24.99
CA GLU A 296 24.27 29.07 -25.49
C GLU A 296 25.64 28.40 -25.54
N LEU A 297 25.94 27.55 -24.55
CA LEU A 297 27.20 26.83 -24.48
C LEU A 297 27.27 25.71 -25.54
N GLN A 298 26.15 25.05 -25.82
CA GLN A 298 26.05 24.04 -26.88
C GLN A 298 26.11 24.64 -28.30
N PHE A 299 25.51 25.82 -28.51
CA PHE A 299 25.60 26.53 -29.78
C PHE A 299 27.04 26.89 -30.16
N LYS A 300 27.89 27.21 -29.18
CA LYS A 300 29.31 27.53 -29.41
C LYS A 300 30.15 26.32 -29.85
N GLU A 301 29.69 25.10 -29.57
CA GLU A 301 30.39 23.84 -29.89
C GLU A 301 30.13 23.37 -31.34
N SER A 302 28.91 23.54 -31.86
CA SER A 302 28.56 23.22 -33.25
C SER A 302 29.22 24.13 -34.31
N ALA A 303 29.83 25.23 -33.88
CA ALA A 303 30.53 26.20 -34.72
C ALA A 303 32.05 25.92 -34.79
N VAL A 304 32.45 24.75 -35.29
CA VAL A 304 33.86 24.51 -35.69
C VAL A 304 34.14 25.32 -36.98
N PRO A 305 35.26 26.07 -37.07
CA PRO A 305 35.54 26.88 -38.25
C PRO A 305 35.92 25.97 -39.43
N VAL A 306 35.09 25.98 -40.47
CA VAL A 306 35.44 25.42 -41.78
C VAL A 306 36.70 26.16 -42.28
N VAL A 307 37.82 25.44 -42.35
CA VAL A 307 39.08 25.90 -42.93
C VAL A 307 38.83 26.20 -44.42
N LYS A 308 38.70 27.48 -44.78
CA LYS A 308 38.76 27.94 -46.17
C LYS A 308 40.23 28.09 -46.58
N THR A 309 40.71 27.22 -47.45
CA THR A 309 41.98 27.39 -48.16
C THR A 309 41.78 28.18 -49.47
N SER A 310 42.43 29.35 -49.55
CA SER A 310 43.00 30.01 -50.75
C SER A 310 42.08 30.40 -51.94
N LYS A 311 42.33 31.38 -52.81
CA LYS A 311 43.19 32.57 -52.97
C LYS A 311 42.64 33.27 -54.23
N ASN A 312 43.10 34.52 -54.48
CA ASN A 312 42.93 35.36 -55.69
C ASN A 312 41.67 36.25 -55.70
N SER A 313 41.64 37.49 -56.17
CA SER A 313 42.65 38.50 -56.58
C SER A 313 41.84 39.70 -57.06
N GLY A 314 42.29 40.95 -56.81
CA GLY A 314 41.85 42.11 -57.60
C GLY A 314 41.58 43.38 -56.80
N LYS A 315 42.50 44.35 -56.91
CA LYS A 315 42.37 45.73 -56.41
C LYS A 315 41.32 46.52 -57.21
N HIS A 316 40.41 47.25 -56.54
CA HIS A 316 40.23 48.69 -56.82
C HIS A 316 39.51 49.47 -55.72
N ARG A 317 39.91 50.74 -55.61
CA ARG A 317 39.52 51.81 -54.67
C ARG A 317 38.05 52.22 -54.79
N GLY A 318 37.49 52.74 -53.68
CA GLY A 318 36.35 53.68 -53.70
C GLY A 318 35.57 53.72 -52.39
N THR A 319 35.89 54.69 -51.54
CA THR A 319 35.21 55.06 -50.29
C THR A 319 33.75 55.45 -50.50
N VAL A 320 32.82 55.10 -49.60
CA VAL A 320 31.98 56.00 -48.75
C VAL A 320 30.98 55.17 -47.94
N HIS A 321 30.86 55.54 -46.66
CA HIS A 321 30.05 54.98 -45.57
C HIS A 321 28.57 54.66 -45.88
N ALA A 322 28.09 53.55 -45.31
CA ALA A 322 26.85 53.53 -44.53
C ALA A 322 26.87 52.35 -43.55
N LEU A 323 26.81 52.67 -42.26
CA LEU A 323 26.65 51.76 -41.15
C LEU A 323 25.25 51.12 -41.23
N VAL A 324 25.16 49.92 -41.79
CA VAL A 324 24.01 49.02 -41.59
C VAL A 324 24.59 47.77 -40.96
N THR A 325 24.42 47.64 -39.65
CA THR A 325 24.45 46.34 -38.97
C THR A 325 23.47 45.43 -39.69
N PRO A 326 23.91 44.34 -40.34
CA PRO A 326 22.96 43.36 -40.83
C PRO A 326 22.44 42.61 -39.60
N GLU A 327 21.20 42.90 -39.22
CA GLU A 327 20.37 41.93 -38.49
C GLU A 327 20.35 40.65 -39.33
N TYR A 328 21.16 39.66 -38.94
CA TYR A 328 21.02 38.32 -39.46
C TYR A 328 19.76 37.71 -38.85
N PRO A 329 18.78 37.27 -39.65
CA PRO A 329 17.59 36.62 -39.12
C PRO A 329 17.99 35.25 -38.55
N GLN A 330 17.58 35.00 -37.30
CA GLN A 330 17.63 33.70 -36.61
C GLN A 330 16.82 32.64 -37.38
N LYS A 331 17.36 32.09 -38.47
CA LYS A 331 16.87 30.83 -39.03
C LYS A 331 17.64 29.68 -38.39
N GLY A 332 16.90 28.86 -37.65
CA GLY A 332 17.37 27.75 -36.83
C GLY A 332 18.41 26.87 -37.52
N ARG A 333 19.62 26.85 -36.95
CA ARG A 333 20.52 25.73 -37.11
C ARG A 333 20.21 24.76 -35.97
N ASN A 334 19.71 23.59 -36.32
CA ASN A 334 19.47 22.50 -35.39
C ASN A 334 20.83 21.97 -34.91
N PHE A 335 21.11 22.06 -33.62
CA PHE A 335 22.23 21.37 -32.99
C PHE A 335 21.73 20.07 -32.35
N PHE A 336 22.58 19.04 -32.34
CA PHE A 336 22.24 17.73 -31.77
C PHE A 336 22.74 17.66 -30.33
N LEU A 337 21.88 17.18 -29.44
CA LEU A 337 22.23 16.87 -28.05
C LEU A 337 22.82 15.45 -27.98
N SER A 338 23.84 15.29 -27.14
CA SER A 338 24.41 13.96 -26.85
C SER A 338 23.47 13.11 -25.98
N LEU A 339 23.73 11.80 -25.91
CA LEU A 339 22.95 10.88 -25.07
C LEU A 339 23.01 11.28 -23.58
N ASP A 340 24.18 11.73 -23.10
CA ASP A 340 24.39 12.13 -21.72
C ASP A 340 23.65 13.44 -21.38
N GLU A 341 23.55 14.36 -22.34
CA GLU A 341 22.74 15.58 -22.21
C GLU A 341 21.24 15.28 -22.18
N LEU A 342 20.77 14.38 -23.04
CA LEU A 342 19.38 13.93 -23.02
C LEU A 342 19.04 13.21 -21.69
N LYS A 343 19.96 12.38 -21.20
CA LYS A 343 19.82 11.72 -19.89
C LYS A 343 19.72 12.75 -18.76
N PHE A 344 20.59 13.77 -18.76
CA PHE A 344 20.57 14.85 -17.79
C PHE A 344 19.23 15.62 -17.81
N LEU A 345 18.78 16.04 -19.01
CA LEU A 345 17.49 16.73 -19.16
C LEU A 345 16.32 15.85 -18.69
N SER A 346 16.37 14.55 -18.96
CA SER A 346 15.34 13.60 -18.53
C SER A 346 15.27 13.45 -17.01
N GLN A 347 16.41 13.32 -16.33
CA GLN A 347 16.48 13.28 -14.86
C GLN A 347 15.92 14.54 -14.22
N LEU A 348 16.21 15.69 -14.84
CA LEU A 348 15.71 16.98 -14.39
C LEU A 348 14.18 17.06 -14.55
N VAL A 349 13.65 16.68 -15.72
CA VAL A 349 12.20 16.61 -15.98
C VAL A 349 11.51 15.63 -15.03
N LYS A 350 12.11 14.46 -14.78
CA LYS A 350 11.60 13.47 -13.82
C LYS A 350 11.43 14.06 -12.42
N SER A 351 12.39 14.87 -11.98
CA SER A 351 12.35 15.52 -10.67
C SER A 351 11.21 16.54 -10.59
N PHE A 352 10.96 17.28 -11.67
CA PHE A 352 9.83 18.21 -11.77
C PHE A 352 8.47 17.53 -11.82
N LEU A 353 8.34 16.44 -12.57
CA LEU A 353 7.10 15.65 -12.59
C LEU A 353 6.78 15.09 -11.20
N LYS A 354 7.80 14.65 -10.45
CA LYS A 354 7.64 14.22 -9.06
C LYS A 354 7.19 15.37 -8.14
N LEU A 355 7.78 16.55 -8.32
CA LEU A 355 7.37 17.74 -7.56
C LEU A 355 5.92 18.13 -7.84
N GLU A 356 5.52 18.16 -9.11
CA GLU A 356 4.16 18.46 -9.56
C GLU A 356 3.15 17.49 -8.95
N LYS A 357 3.40 16.17 -9.06
CA LYS A 357 2.55 15.14 -8.46
C LYS A 357 2.40 15.33 -6.95
N ASN A 358 3.51 15.52 -6.22
CA ASN A 358 3.48 15.69 -4.77
C ASN A 358 2.76 16.98 -4.34
N ILE A 359 2.82 18.05 -5.14
CA ILE A 359 2.09 19.30 -4.87
C ILE A 359 0.60 19.11 -5.15
N GLN A 360 0.25 18.44 -6.24
CA GLN A 360 -1.15 18.15 -6.57
C GLN A 360 -1.83 17.31 -5.48
N GLU A 361 -1.15 16.28 -4.95
CA GLU A 361 -1.63 15.48 -3.82
C GLU A 361 -1.92 16.34 -2.57
N LEU A 362 -1.05 17.31 -2.24
CA LEU A 362 -1.29 18.24 -1.12
C LEU A 362 -2.55 19.09 -1.30
N PHE A 363 -2.82 19.57 -2.51
CA PHE A 363 -4.00 20.39 -2.78
C PHE A 363 -5.29 19.57 -2.90
N GLU A 364 -5.22 18.32 -3.39
CA GLU A 364 -6.36 17.40 -3.41
C GLU A 364 -6.91 17.14 -2.00
N GLU A 365 -6.02 16.99 -1.01
CA GLU A 365 -6.41 16.93 0.40
C GLU A 365 -7.22 18.17 0.80
N MET A 366 -6.75 19.40 0.55
CA MET A 366 -7.49 20.63 0.87
C MET A 366 -8.87 20.70 0.19
N PHE A 367 -8.97 20.32 -1.09
CA PHE A 367 -10.25 20.39 -1.83
C PHE A 367 -11.26 19.33 -1.39
N LEU A 368 -10.83 18.19 -0.85
CA LEU A 368 -11.73 17.19 -0.27
C LEU A 368 -12.46 17.73 0.97
N TRP A 369 -11.80 18.56 1.79
CA TRP A 369 -12.41 19.17 2.98
C TRP A 369 -13.47 20.23 2.62
N LEU A 370 -13.29 20.93 1.48
CA LEU A 370 -14.25 21.90 0.95
C LEU A 370 -15.46 21.24 0.26
N ARG A 371 -15.30 20.01 -0.25
CA ARG A 371 -16.36 19.28 -0.98
C ARG A 371 -17.39 18.59 -0.09
N ILE A 372 -17.20 18.54 1.23
CA ILE A 372 -18.26 18.11 2.14
C ILE A 372 -19.31 19.23 2.19
N PRO A 373 -20.51 19.04 1.63
CA PRO A 373 -21.53 20.07 1.69
C PRO A 373 -21.92 20.24 3.15
N ARG A 374 -21.87 21.47 3.68
CA ARG A 374 -22.67 21.85 4.84
C ARG A 374 -24.13 21.78 4.42
N ASN A 375 -24.72 20.58 4.44
CA ASN A 375 -26.16 20.39 4.32
C ASN A 375 -26.80 20.82 5.64
N THR A 376 -27.02 22.12 5.80
CA THR A 376 -27.98 22.66 6.76
C THR A 376 -29.38 22.61 6.14
N SER A 377 -30.05 21.46 6.26
CA SER A 377 -31.52 21.35 6.43
C SER A 377 -31.92 19.88 6.42
N GLY A 378 -31.88 19.23 7.58
CA GLY A 378 -32.49 17.93 7.81
C GLY A 378 -33.49 18.05 8.94
N ILE A 379 -34.74 18.42 8.62
CA ILE A 379 -35.92 18.14 9.44
C ILE A 379 -37.00 17.57 8.51
N LEU A 380 -37.43 16.37 8.90
CA LEU A 380 -38.44 15.44 8.38
C LEU A 380 -39.47 15.93 7.33
N GLU A 381 -39.74 15.05 6.36
CA GLU A 381 -41.07 14.43 6.28
C GLU A 381 -41.02 13.04 5.64
N ALA A 382 -41.51 12.05 6.37
CA ALA A 382 -41.77 10.71 5.89
C ALA A 382 -43.19 10.65 5.32
N SER A 383 -43.37 10.17 4.08
CA SER A 383 -44.37 9.13 3.77
C SER A 383 -44.45 8.77 2.27
N ASN A 384 -44.59 7.46 2.07
CA ASN A 384 -45.31 6.76 1.00
C ASN A 384 -44.64 6.46 -0.35
N ARG A 385 -44.40 5.15 -0.50
CA ARG A 385 -44.33 4.38 -1.75
C ARG A 385 -45.54 4.69 -2.65
N GLU A 386 -45.29 4.87 -3.94
CA GLU A 386 -45.92 4.07 -4.99
C GLU A 386 -45.22 4.23 -6.34
N ILE A 387 -45.05 3.09 -7.01
CA ILE A 387 -44.48 2.93 -8.35
C ILE A 387 -45.64 3.09 -9.35
N VAL A 388 -45.63 4.10 -10.23
CA VAL A 388 -46.27 4.01 -11.56
C VAL A 388 -45.51 4.84 -12.60
N ILE A 389 -45.33 4.20 -13.75
CA ILE A 389 -44.73 4.61 -15.02
C ILE A 389 -45.56 5.72 -15.70
N GLU A 390 -44.93 6.77 -16.25
CA GLU A 390 -45.25 7.29 -17.59
C GLU A 390 -44.24 8.33 -18.16
N LYS A 391 -44.24 8.42 -19.49
CA LYS A 391 -43.25 9.04 -20.40
C LYS A 391 -43.44 10.57 -20.60
N PRO A 392 -42.46 11.27 -21.23
CA PRO A 392 -42.28 12.72 -21.13
C PRO A 392 -42.98 13.50 -22.25
N ARG A 393 -43.46 14.73 -21.95
CA ARG A 393 -43.69 15.79 -22.95
C ARG A 393 -43.57 17.21 -22.38
N THR A 394 -42.59 17.93 -22.93
CA THR A 394 -42.58 19.32 -23.43
C THR A 394 -43.20 20.49 -22.65
N ASN A 395 -42.31 21.42 -22.33
CA ASN A 395 -42.41 22.88 -22.41
C ASN A 395 -43.45 23.61 -21.56
N GLU A 396 -42.97 24.24 -20.48
CA GLU A 396 -43.41 25.59 -20.14
C GLU A 396 -42.29 26.34 -19.40
N THR A 397 -41.93 27.50 -19.95
CA THR A 397 -40.92 28.44 -19.47
C THR A 397 -41.46 29.27 -18.32
N SER A 398 -40.92 29.08 -17.11
CA SER A 398 -40.98 30.07 -16.04
C SER A 398 -39.59 30.30 -15.47
N ILE A 399 -39.06 31.49 -15.74
CA ILE A 399 -37.77 31.99 -15.28
C ILE A 399 -37.86 32.21 -13.77
N THR A 400 -37.38 31.26 -12.99
CA THR A 400 -36.93 31.50 -11.60
C THR A 400 -35.44 31.76 -11.66
N SER A 401 -35.05 32.98 -11.30
CA SER A 401 -33.67 33.43 -11.25
C SER A 401 -32.91 32.66 -10.17
N GLU A 402 -32.34 31.51 -10.53
CA GLU A 402 -31.20 30.92 -9.84
C GLU A 402 -30.06 31.95 -9.88
N GLN A 403 -29.85 32.68 -8.79
CA GLN A 403 -28.52 33.16 -8.45
C GLN A 403 -27.68 31.94 -8.07
N LEU A 404 -27.31 31.15 -9.08
CA LEU A 404 -26.10 30.36 -9.06
C LEU A 404 -24.97 31.36 -8.80
N LEU A 405 -24.49 31.37 -7.55
CA LEU A 405 -23.11 31.78 -7.29
C LEU A 405 -22.26 31.11 -8.37
N PRO A 406 -21.42 31.85 -9.12
CA PRO A 406 -20.54 31.21 -10.06
C PRO A 406 -19.68 30.27 -9.23
N VAL A 407 -19.91 28.97 -9.36
CA VAL A 407 -18.91 27.94 -9.08
C VAL A 407 -17.81 28.25 -10.09
N THR A 408 -16.96 29.20 -9.71
CA THR A 408 -15.72 29.51 -10.41
C THR A 408 -14.99 28.19 -10.33
N GLU A 409 -14.80 27.54 -11.47
CA GLU A 409 -14.00 26.34 -11.62
C GLU A 409 -12.81 26.48 -10.67
N ALA A 410 -12.74 25.61 -9.66
CA ALA A 410 -11.65 25.61 -8.69
C ALA A 410 -10.36 25.69 -9.51
N THR A 411 -9.65 26.82 -9.40
CA THR A 411 -8.49 27.15 -10.22
C THR A 411 -7.49 26.00 -10.11
N LEU A 412 -7.45 25.15 -11.13
CA LEU A 412 -6.42 24.14 -11.30
C LEU A 412 -5.06 24.84 -11.21
N LEU A 413 -4.16 24.29 -10.40
CA LEU A 413 -2.80 24.79 -10.31
C LEU A 413 -2.15 24.67 -11.69
N ASP A 414 -1.82 25.81 -12.30
CA ASP A 414 -1.12 25.85 -13.58
C ASP A 414 0.40 25.80 -13.36
N PHE A 415 1.03 24.74 -13.86
CA PHE A 415 2.46 24.47 -13.70
C PHE A 415 3.26 25.00 -14.89
N GLY A 416 3.74 26.24 -14.78
CA GLY A 416 4.44 26.96 -15.85
C GLY A 416 5.85 26.46 -16.22
N TRP A 417 6.45 25.55 -15.45
CA TRP A 417 7.85 25.11 -15.62
C TRP A 417 8.14 24.50 -17.00
N ARG A 418 7.13 23.88 -17.63
CA ARG A 418 7.24 23.33 -19.00
C ARG A 418 7.64 24.41 -20.01
N SER A 419 7.19 25.66 -19.82
CA SER A 419 7.51 26.77 -20.72
C SER A 419 9.01 27.08 -20.82
N ALA A 420 9.79 26.78 -19.77
CA ALA A 420 11.24 26.94 -19.76
C ALA A 420 11.94 26.07 -20.82
N PHE A 421 11.36 24.92 -21.17
CA PHE A 421 11.93 23.97 -22.13
C PHE A 421 11.67 24.33 -23.60
N LYS A 422 10.90 25.39 -23.89
CA LYS A 422 10.57 25.79 -25.27
C LYS A 422 11.79 26.07 -26.16
N LYS A 423 12.89 26.57 -25.59
CA LYS A 423 14.14 26.82 -26.35
C LYS A 423 14.92 25.54 -26.67
N VAL A 424 14.74 24.47 -25.88
CA VAL A 424 15.45 23.19 -26.01
C VAL A 424 14.61 22.15 -26.76
N SER A 425 13.30 22.36 -26.89
CA SER A 425 12.36 21.35 -27.37
C SER A 425 12.63 20.86 -28.79
N LEU A 426 12.92 21.76 -29.73
CA LEU A 426 13.18 21.39 -31.12
C LEU A 426 14.51 20.59 -31.27
N PRO A 427 15.66 21.04 -30.70
CA PRO A 427 16.87 20.21 -30.61
C PRO A 427 16.64 18.86 -29.93
N MET A 428 15.88 18.84 -28.83
CA MET A 428 15.57 17.63 -28.08
C MET A 428 14.72 16.65 -28.91
N ALA A 429 13.69 17.13 -29.61
CA ALA A 429 12.84 16.31 -30.46
C ALA A 429 13.63 15.59 -31.57
N HIS A 430 14.58 16.29 -32.21
CA HIS A 430 15.42 15.74 -33.28
C HIS A 430 16.51 14.80 -32.73
N SER A 431 17.05 15.12 -31.55
CA SER A 431 18.11 14.33 -30.92
C SER A 431 17.59 13.03 -30.32
N ILE A 432 16.35 13.00 -29.79
CA ILE A 432 15.73 11.78 -29.24
C ILE A 432 15.63 10.68 -30.29
N THR A 433 15.12 10.97 -31.50
CA THR A 433 15.01 9.96 -32.56
C THR A 433 16.38 9.41 -32.94
N THR A 434 17.35 10.30 -33.16
CA THR A 434 18.72 9.91 -33.55
C THR A 434 19.40 9.10 -32.45
N ALA A 435 19.28 9.51 -31.19
CA ALA A 435 19.88 8.81 -30.06
C ALA A 435 19.25 7.42 -29.88
N ILE A 436 17.92 7.30 -29.98
CA ILE A 436 17.19 6.03 -29.90
C ILE A 436 17.61 5.07 -31.01
N GLU A 437 17.70 5.57 -32.25
CA GLU A 437 18.15 4.76 -33.38
C GLU A 437 19.62 4.36 -33.25
N ASP A 438 20.51 5.24 -32.77
CA ASP A 438 21.95 4.98 -32.62
C ASP A 438 22.25 3.94 -31.52
N PHE A 439 21.72 4.11 -30.29
CA PHE A 439 22.00 3.13 -29.23
C PHE A 439 21.35 1.78 -29.53
N SER A 440 20.15 1.76 -30.13
CA SER A 440 19.49 0.49 -30.49
C SER A 440 20.26 -0.25 -31.59
N ALA A 441 20.75 0.47 -32.61
CA ALA A 441 21.60 -0.11 -33.64
C ALA A 441 22.92 -0.65 -33.07
N LYS A 442 23.57 0.10 -32.15
CA LYS A 442 24.80 -0.34 -31.48
C LYS A 442 24.59 -1.62 -30.66
N ILE A 443 23.52 -1.67 -29.85
CA ILE A 443 23.21 -2.85 -29.03
C ILE A 443 22.86 -4.06 -29.93
N LEU A 444 22.07 -3.86 -30.99
CA LEU A 444 21.75 -4.94 -31.94
C LEU A 444 22.99 -5.41 -32.74
N GLN A 445 23.93 -4.53 -33.06
CA GLN A 445 25.20 -4.91 -33.68
C GLN A 445 26.10 -5.66 -32.69
N GLN A 446 26.15 -5.22 -31.44
CA GLN A 446 26.89 -5.90 -30.39
C GLN A 446 26.38 -7.33 -30.19
N GLU A 447 25.06 -7.53 -30.07
CA GLU A 447 24.46 -8.87 -29.97
C GLU A 447 24.81 -9.73 -31.18
N GLN A 448 24.80 -9.15 -32.40
CA GLN A 448 25.17 -9.88 -33.61
C GLN A 448 26.66 -10.30 -33.62
N ASN A 449 27.55 -9.46 -33.09
CA ASN A 449 28.98 -9.76 -33.00
C ASN A 449 29.25 -10.82 -31.94
N GLU A 450 28.64 -10.69 -30.75
CA GLU A 450 28.67 -11.70 -29.70
C GLU A 450 28.17 -13.04 -30.26
N ARG A 451 27.08 -13.02 -31.03
CA ARG A 451 26.50 -14.18 -31.69
C ARG A 451 27.44 -14.94 -32.62
N PHE A 452 28.29 -14.23 -33.37
CA PHE A 452 29.30 -14.85 -34.26
C PHE A 452 30.50 -15.39 -33.49
N SER A 453 30.79 -14.87 -32.30
CA SER A 453 31.91 -15.30 -31.46
C SER A 453 31.61 -16.57 -30.65
N THR A 454 30.35 -16.78 -30.27
CA THR A 454 29.95 -17.90 -29.41
C THR A 454 29.74 -19.18 -30.24
N VAL A 455 30.54 -20.22 -29.97
CA VAL A 455 30.41 -21.56 -30.60
C VAL A 455 29.08 -22.22 -30.22
N SER A 456 28.63 -21.99 -28.98
CA SER A 456 27.31 -22.36 -28.49
C SER A 456 26.30 -21.34 -28.99
N TYR A 457 25.32 -21.76 -29.78
CA TYR A 457 24.24 -20.92 -30.32
C TYR A 457 23.28 -20.38 -29.21
N ALA A 458 23.73 -20.25 -27.97
CA ALA A 458 22.96 -19.86 -26.79
C ALA A 458 22.74 -18.33 -26.73
N LEU A 459 21.55 -17.93 -26.27
CA LEU A 459 21.23 -16.53 -25.96
C LEU A 459 21.74 -16.14 -24.58
N ASP A 460 22.30 -14.93 -24.46
CA ASP A 460 22.66 -14.33 -23.18
C ASP A 460 21.42 -13.80 -22.46
N LEU A 461 21.21 -14.28 -21.24
CA LEU A 461 20.02 -14.02 -20.43
C LEU A 461 20.32 -13.23 -19.17
N VAL A 462 19.43 -12.29 -18.83
CA VAL A 462 19.47 -11.48 -17.61
C VAL A 462 18.19 -11.71 -16.81
N ASN A 463 18.28 -11.70 -15.47
CA ASN A 463 17.11 -11.75 -14.61
C ASN A 463 16.37 -10.42 -14.65
N VAL A 464 15.04 -10.45 -14.77
CA VAL A 464 14.22 -9.24 -14.74
C VAL A 464 14.18 -8.70 -13.30
N LEU A 465 14.66 -7.47 -13.11
CA LEU A 465 14.47 -6.74 -11.87
C LEU A 465 13.17 -5.93 -11.96
N PRO A 466 12.42 -5.74 -10.86
CA PRO A 466 11.28 -4.83 -10.86
C PRO A 466 11.79 -3.38 -10.99
N VAL A 467 11.84 -2.87 -12.22
CA VAL A 467 12.39 -1.54 -12.55
C VAL A 467 11.49 -0.39 -12.09
N TRP A 468 10.18 -0.64 -11.88
CA TRP A 468 9.19 0.40 -11.63
C TRP A 468 8.50 0.21 -10.26
N GLN A 469 8.81 1.11 -9.30
CA GLN A 469 8.27 1.07 -7.92
C GLN A 469 6.95 1.85 -7.73
N ASP A 470 6.54 2.70 -8.69
CA ASP A 470 5.42 3.61 -8.47
C ASP A 470 4.09 3.14 -9.12
N SER A 471 3.08 2.99 -8.26
CA SER A 471 1.62 2.93 -8.50
C SER A 471 0.99 1.77 -9.30
N TYR A 472 1.68 1.09 -10.21
CA TYR A 472 1.06 0.01 -11.01
C TYR A 472 1.97 -1.18 -11.24
N VAL A 473 1.94 -2.13 -10.31
CA VAL A 473 2.74 -3.36 -10.36
C VAL A 473 2.04 -4.38 -11.25
N VAL A 474 2.67 -4.78 -12.37
CA VAL A 474 2.24 -5.96 -13.14
C VAL A 474 2.28 -7.17 -12.20
N PRO A 475 1.22 -8.00 -12.13
CA PRO A 475 1.20 -9.16 -11.23
C PRO A 475 2.44 -10.04 -11.41
N GLU A 476 3.05 -10.48 -10.31
CA GLU A 476 4.26 -11.34 -10.33
C GLU A 476 4.06 -12.62 -11.18
N ALA A 477 2.82 -13.11 -11.24
CA ALA A 477 2.44 -14.27 -12.06
C ALA A 477 2.55 -14.05 -13.58
N ASP A 478 2.53 -12.79 -14.02
CA ASP A 478 2.63 -12.40 -15.43
C ASP A 478 4.02 -11.89 -15.80
N GLN A 479 4.90 -11.66 -14.82
CA GLN A 479 6.24 -11.13 -15.07
C GLN A 479 7.21 -12.22 -15.59
N PRO A 480 7.97 -11.95 -16.66
CA PRO A 480 9.02 -12.83 -17.13
C PRO A 480 10.19 -12.89 -16.14
N LYS A 481 10.84 -14.05 -15.99
CA LYS A 481 11.94 -14.24 -15.04
C LYS A 481 13.30 -13.94 -15.65
N LYS A 482 13.53 -14.43 -16.87
CA LYS A 482 14.76 -14.21 -17.63
C LYS A 482 14.43 -13.73 -19.04
N ILE A 483 15.18 -12.73 -19.51
CA ILE A 483 15.02 -12.14 -20.84
C ILE A 483 16.37 -12.02 -21.53
N ALA A 484 16.35 -11.84 -22.85
CA ALA A 484 17.57 -11.60 -23.61
C ALA A 484 18.20 -10.25 -23.21
N LYS A 485 19.50 -10.27 -22.93
CA LYS A 485 20.26 -9.10 -22.43
C LYS A 485 20.08 -7.86 -23.31
N PHE A 486 20.25 -8.01 -24.62
CA PHE A 486 20.14 -6.89 -25.57
C PHE A 486 18.77 -6.18 -25.52
N CYS A 487 17.68 -6.91 -25.26
CA CYS A 487 16.36 -6.30 -25.09
C CYS A 487 16.23 -5.55 -23.77
N SER A 488 16.79 -6.10 -22.68
CA SER A 488 16.87 -5.40 -21.39
C SER A 488 17.60 -4.07 -21.54
N ASP A 489 18.78 -4.10 -22.18
CA ASP A 489 19.63 -2.91 -22.37
C ASP A 489 18.91 -1.84 -23.22
N ILE A 490 18.18 -2.24 -24.27
CA ILE A 490 17.40 -1.31 -25.09
C ILE A 490 16.24 -0.70 -24.28
N MET A 491 15.48 -1.50 -23.54
CA MET A 491 14.33 -1.01 -22.76
C MET A 491 14.78 -0.07 -21.63
N GLU A 492 15.87 -0.39 -20.92
CA GLU A 492 16.43 0.49 -19.90
C GLU A 492 16.83 1.86 -20.48
N LYS A 493 17.44 1.89 -21.67
CA LYS A 493 17.78 3.14 -22.36
C LYS A 493 16.56 3.93 -22.83
N LEU A 494 15.46 3.25 -23.22
CA LEU A 494 14.19 3.90 -23.53
C LEU A 494 13.52 4.48 -22.28
N ASP A 495 13.56 3.76 -21.17
CA ASP A 495 12.99 4.17 -19.87
C ASP A 495 13.66 5.45 -19.34
N ILE A 496 14.96 5.59 -19.57
CA ILE A 496 15.71 6.83 -19.27
C ILE A 496 15.13 8.03 -20.01
N MET A 497 14.57 7.87 -21.21
CA MET A 497 14.04 8.97 -22.04
C MET A 497 12.54 9.22 -21.83
N LEU A 498 11.81 8.29 -21.23
CA LEU A 498 10.36 8.39 -21.00
C LEU A 498 9.93 9.69 -20.29
N PRO A 499 10.60 10.18 -19.21
CA PRO A 499 10.20 11.41 -18.54
C PRO A 499 10.08 12.63 -19.46
N LEU A 500 10.98 12.76 -20.44
CA LEU A 500 10.94 13.86 -21.42
C LEU A 500 9.60 13.90 -22.17
N THR A 501 9.05 12.73 -22.49
CA THR A 501 7.75 12.65 -23.18
C THR A 501 6.55 12.88 -22.26
N LEU A 502 6.63 12.43 -21.00
CA LEU A 502 5.54 12.59 -20.03
C LEU A 502 5.32 14.05 -19.64
N ALA A 503 6.37 14.88 -19.72
CA ALA A 503 6.26 16.32 -19.53
C ALA A 503 5.51 17.03 -20.67
N CYS A 504 5.50 16.46 -21.87
CA CYS A 504 4.94 17.06 -23.08
C CYS A 504 3.42 16.82 -23.21
N ARG A 505 2.65 17.27 -22.21
CA ARG A 505 1.17 17.13 -22.16
C ARG A 505 0.44 18.24 -22.94
N ASP A 506 1.04 19.43 -23.01
CA ASP A 506 0.48 20.61 -23.69
C ASP A 506 0.80 20.63 -25.19
N ASP A 507 -0.05 21.29 -25.99
CA ASP A 507 0.04 21.39 -27.46
C ASP A 507 1.41 21.88 -27.97
N SER A 508 2.18 22.57 -27.13
CA SER A 508 3.49 23.13 -27.49
C SER A 508 4.66 22.14 -27.58
N PHE A 509 4.49 20.88 -27.14
CA PHE A 509 5.57 19.87 -27.14
C PHE A 509 5.19 18.53 -27.80
N GLN A 510 4.12 18.51 -28.61
CA GLN A 510 3.65 17.31 -29.30
C GLN A 510 4.73 16.66 -30.20
N GLU A 511 5.66 17.45 -30.76
CA GLU A 511 6.72 16.97 -31.65
C GLU A 511 7.70 16.01 -30.94
N ILE A 512 8.08 16.29 -29.68
CA ILE A 512 8.93 15.40 -28.87
C ILE A 512 8.26 14.05 -28.64
N ARG A 513 6.96 14.11 -28.30
CA ARG A 513 6.14 12.92 -28.06
C ARG A 513 5.97 12.11 -29.34
N ALA A 514 5.69 12.77 -30.47
CA ALA A 514 5.54 12.12 -31.77
C ALA A 514 6.86 11.44 -32.20
N ASN A 515 7.98 12.16 -32.10
CA ASN A 515 9.31 11.65 -32.47
C ASN A 515 9.76 10.48 -31.59
N PHE A 516 9.49 10.54 -30.29
CA PHE A 516 9.74 9.41 -29.38
C PHE A 516 8.88 8.21 -29.72
N VAL A 517 7.57 8.40 -29.94
CA VAL A 517 6.64 7.31 -30.29
C VAL A 517 7.06 6.67 -31.61
N GLU A 518 7.41 7.46 -32.63
CA GLU A 518 7.89 6.96 -33.91
C GLU A 518 9.19 6.16 -33.74
N ALA A 519 10.19 6.71 -33.03
CA ALA A 519 11.47 6.04 -32.77
C ALA A 519 11.26 4.73 -32.00
N CYS A 520 10.43 4.75 -30.96
CA CYS A 520 10.03 3.55 -30.21
C CYS A 520 9.35 2.51 -31.10
N CYS A 521 8.47 2.91 -32.02
CA CYS A 521 7.83 1.97 -32.96
C CYS A 521 8.84 1.37 -33.95
N LYS A 522 9.82 2.16 -34.41
CA LYS A 522 10.93 1.66 -35.24
C LYS A 522 11.80 0.67 -34.48
N VAL A 523 12.19 0.98 -33.25
CA VAL A 523 12.98 0.09 -32.38
C VAL A 523 12.19 -1.18 -32.06
N ALA A 524 10.91 -1.08 -31.71
CA ALA A 524 10.04 -2.23 -31.51
C ALA A 524 10.00 -3.14 -32.75
N THR A 525 9.92 -2.55 -33.95
CA THR A 525 9.94 -3.31 -35.20
C THR A 525 11.31 -3.96 -35.46
N ALA A 526 12.41 -3.26 -35.20
CA ALA A 526 13.77 -3.78 -35.35
C ALA A 526 14.07 -4.93 -34.37
N VAL A 527 13.68 -4.76 -33.10
CA VAL A 527 13.79 -5.80 -32.06
C VAL A 527 12.94 -7.02 -32.45
N LEU A 528 11.69 -6.81 -32.87
CA LEU A 528 10.83 -7.89 -33.33
C LEU A 528 11.44 -8.66 -34.52
N ALA A 529 11.99 -7.95 -35.52
CA ALA A 529 12.66 -8.57 -36.65
C ALA A 529 13.87 -9.42 -36.22
N ARG A 530 14.67 -8.92 -35.26
CA ARG A 530 15.79 -9.67 -34.68
C ARG A 530 15.31 -10.92 -33.93
N LEU A 531 14.25 -10.82 -33.13
CA LEU A 531 13.67 -11.97 -32.44
C LEU A 531 13.12 -13.02 -33.42
N GLN A 532 12.52 -12.58 -34.53
CA GLN A 532 12.05 -13.47 -35.61
C GLN A 532 13.19 -14.14 -36.39
N GLU A 533 14.33 -13.46 -36.55
CA GLU A 533 15.53 -14.07 -37.13
C GLU A 533 16.07 -15.19 -36.23
N ARG A 534 16.19 -14.91 -34.92
CA ARG A 534 16.65 -15.89 -33.93
C ARG A 534 15.69 -17.06 -33.77
N SER A 535 14.37 -16.88 -33.93
CA SER A 535 13.42 -17.99 -33.87
C SER A 535 13.54 -18.95 -35.05
N LYS A 536 13.98 -18.49 -36.23
CA LYS A 536 14.21 -19.32 -37.43
C LYS A 536 15.46 -20.20 -37.32
N GLU A 537 16.41 -19.88 -36.45
CA GLU A 537 17.60 -20.71 -36.20
C GLU A 537 17.21 -22.04 -35.50
N PHE A 538 16.10 -22.05 -34.78
CA PHE A 538 15.53 -23.25 -34.15
C PHE A 538 14.67 -24.05 -35.14
N PRO A 539 14.73 -25.40 -35.17
CA PRO A 539 15.49 -26.30 -34.29
C PRO A 539 16.89 -26.65 -34.81
N SER A 540 17.29 -26.15 -35.98
CA SER A 540 18.47 -26.65 -36.71
C SER A 540 19.82 -26.31 -36.07
N ARG A 541 19.95 -25.12 -35.46
CA ARG A 541 21.22 -24.63 -34.90
C ARG A 541 21.13 -24.20 -33.44
N ALA A 542 19.94 -23.77 -32.99
CA ALA A 542 19.72 -23.26 -31.64
C ALA A 542 18.99 -24.30 -30.75
N PRO A 543 19.27 -24.34 -29.43
CA PRO A 543 18.57 -25.21 -28.49
C PRO A 543 17.15 -24.70 -28.16
N LEU A 544 16.28 -25.58 -27.66
CA LEU A 544 14.91 -25.23 -27.23
C LEU A 544 14.87 -24.10 -26.18
N LYS A 545 15.89 -24.04 -25.31
CA LYS A 545 16.03 -22.98 -24.30
C LYS A 545 16.02 -21.57 -24.90
N ASN A 546 16.54 -21.41 -26.13
CA ASN A 546 16.48 -20.12 -26.82
C ASN A 546 15.04 -19.74 -27.16
N LEU A 547 14.20 -20.70 -27.56
CA LEU A 547 12.81 -20.43 -27.89
C LEU A 547 12.02 -19.98 -26.65
N HIS A 548 12.28 -20.58 -25.49
CA HIS A 548 11.74 -20.12 -24.20
C HIS A 548 12.18 -18.68 -23.88
N ALA A 549 13.46 -18.36 -24.09
CA ALA A 549 13.99 -17.02 -23.87
C ALA A 549 13.39 -15.98 -24.82
N LEU A 550 13.22 -16.32 -26.11
CA LEU A 550 12.59 -15.45 -27.10
C LEU A 550 11.12 -15.17 -26.74
N LEU A 551 10.38 -16.20 -26.31
CA LEU A 551 9.00 -16.05 -25.85
C LEU A 551 8.93 -15.14 -24.60
N SER A 552 9.78 -15.37 -23.60
CA SER A 552 9.88 -14.52 -22.41
C SER A 552 10.19 -13.05 -22.76
N THR A 553 11.14 -12.86 -23.67
CA THR A 553 11.57 -11.53 -24.14
C THR A 553 10.46 -10.82 -24.91
N ALA A 554 9.70 -11.53 -25.75
CA ALA A 554 8.56 -10.96 -26.46
C ALA A 554 7.46 -10.51 -25.49
N VAL A 555 7.16 -11.30 -24.45
CA VAL A 555 6.22 -10.92 -23.39
C VAL A 555 6.69 -9.69 -22.62
N TYR A 556 7.98 -9.63 -22.27
CA TYR A 556 8.57 -8.47 -21.59
C TYR A 556 8.41 -7.17 -22.38
N VAL A 557 8.72 -7.20 -23.68
CA VAL A 557 8.61 -6.02 -24.56
C VAL A 557 7.14 -5.64 -24.76
N PHE A 558 6.24 -6.60 -24.93
CA PHE A 558 4.80 -6.37 -24.98
C PHE A 558 4.30 -5.65 -23.71
N GLN A 559 4.72 -6.11 -22.53
CA GLN A 559 4.35 -5.49 -21.25
C GLN A 559 4.90 -4.07 -21.09
N HIS A 560 6.14 -3.82 -21.54
CA HIS A 560 6.75 -2.48 -21.51
C HIS A 560 5.96 -1.49 -22.38
N PHE A 561 5.60 -1.86 -23.62
CA PHE A 561 4.81 -0.98 -24.48
C PHE A 561 3.37 -0.79 -24.02
N MET A 562 2.75 -1.81 -23.43
CA MET A 562 1.45 -1.68 -22.76
C MET A 562 1.51 -0.66 -21.61
N GLN A 563 2.62 -0.64 -20.87
CA GLN A 563 2.84 0.33 -19.81
C GLN A 563 3.04 1.74 -20.37
N TYR A 564 3.85 1.92 -21.41
CA TYR A 564 4.01 3.22 -22.07
C TYR A 564 2.66 3.76 -22.58
N ASP A 565 1.83 2.90 -23.18
CA ASP A 565 0.49 3.27 -23.63
C ASP A 565 -0.40 3.74 -22.48
N ARG A 566 -0.33 3.10 -21.30
CA ARG A 566 -1.10 3.51 -20.10
C ARG A 566 -0.63 4.83 -19.52
N VAL A 567 0.67 5.01 -19.31
CA VAL A 567 1.22 6.24 -18.70
C VAL A 567 1.01 7.46 -19.60
N MET A 568 0.92 7.25 -20.92
CA MET A 568 0.63 8.32 -21.89
C MET A 568 -0.87 8.57 -22.15
N LYS A 569 -1.78 7.75 -21.61
CA LYS A 569 -3.24 7.86 -21.80
C LYS A 569 -3.86 8.74 -20.71
N GLU A 570 -4.02 10.02 -21.01
CA GLU A 570 -4.93 10.89 -20.25
C GLU A 570 -5.98 11.58 -21.13
N ASN A 571 -5.75 11.78 -22.44
CA ASN A 571 -6.68 12.50 -23.34
C ASN A 571 -7.04 11.79 -24.67
N ALA A 572 -6.45 10.63 -24.99
CA ALA A 572 -6.66 9.96 -26.28
C ALA A 572 -7.50 8.68 -26.15
N LYS A 573 -8.64 8.61 -26.87
CA LYS A 573 -9.50 7.40 -26.92
C LYS A 573 -8.85 6.21 -27.64
N LYS A 574 -7.75 6.41 -28.38
CA LYS A 574 -7.04 5.36 -29.13
C LYS A 574 -5.67 5.06 -28.52
N PRO A 575 -5.26 3.79 -28.41
CA PRO A 575 -3.92 3.39 -27.96
C PRO A 575 -2.84 3.89 -28.93
N ILE A 576 -1.78 4.48 -28.38
CA ILE A 576 -0.67 5.12 -29.08
C ILE A 576 0.25 4.05 -29.68
N PHE A 577 0.52 2.98 -28.94
CA PHE A 577 1.40 1.87 -29.35
C PHE A 577 0.63 0.66 -29.91
N LEU A 578 -0.55 0.87 -30.49
CA LEU A 578 -1.43 -0.21 -30.96
C LEU A 578 -0.73 -1.22 -31.88
N VAL A 579 0.02 -0.72 -32.87
CA VAL A 579 0.65 -1.56 -33.90
C VAL A 579 1.76 -2.45 -33.31
N PRO A 580 2.75 -1.93 -32.55
CA PRO A 580 3.71 -2.78 -31.84
C PRO A 580 3.02 -3.79 -30.92
N ILE A 581 2.04 -3.37 -30.12
CA ILE A 581 1.33 -4.24 -29.16
C ILE A 581 0.69 -5.44 -29.88
N GLN A 582 -0.03 -5.20 -30.99
CA GLN A 582 -0.67 -6.26 -31.78
C GLN A 582 0.36 -7.21 -32.41
N ARG A 583 1.43 -6.69 -33.01
CA ARG A 583 2.47 -7.52 -33.64
C ARG A 583 3.21 -8.41 -32.64
N TYR A 584 3.51 -7.87 -31.46
CA TYR A 584 4.12 -8.67 -30.39
C TYR A 584 3.14 -9.71 -29.85
N GLN A 585 1.86 -9.40 -29.72
CA GLN A 585 0.83 -10.37 -29.31
C GLN A 585 0.73 -11.53 -30.30
N GLU A 586 0.65 -11.26 -31.60
CA GLU A 586 0.64 -12.29 -32.65
C GLU A 586 1.92 -13.15 -32.62
N PHE A 587 3.08 -12.50 -32.44
CA PHE A 587 4.36 -13.20 -32.35
C PHE A 587 4.46 -14.07 -31.10
N ILE A 588 3.98 -13.62 -29.94
CA ILE A 588 3.90 -14.40 -28.69
C ILE A 588 3.03 -15.64 -28.93
N SER A 589 1.85 -15.50 -29.53
CA SER A 589 0.98 -16.64 -29.85
C SER A 589 1.64 -17.63 -30.81
N SER A 590 2.36 -17.13 -31.83
CA SER A 590 3.11 -17.97 -32.77
C SER A 590 4.25 -18.73 -32.09
N LEU A 591 5.04 -18.07 -31.24
CA LEU A 591 6.11 -18.70 -30.48
C LEU A 591 5.58 -19.72 -29.46
N GLN A 592 4.50 -19.40 -28.75
CA GLN A 592 3.84 -20.33 -27.82
C GLN A 592 3.39 -21.59 -28.55
N PHE A 593 2.76 -21.45 -29.72
CA PHE A 593 2.40 -22.59 -30.56
C PHE A 593 3.63 -23.40 -30.99
N GLN A 594 4.70 -22.73 -31.46
CA GLN A 594 5.92 -23.38 -31.91
C GLN A 594 6.60 -24.19 -30.78
N VAL A 595 6.67 -23.64 -29.56
CA VAL A 595 7.20 -24.34 -28.36
C VAL A 595 6.37 -25.59 -28.08
N THR A 596 5.06 -25.43 -27.94
CA THR A 596 4.16 -26.53 -27.59
C THR A 596 4.19 -27.64 -28.65
N ASP A 597 4.06 -27.27 -29.93
CA ASP A 597 4.02 -28.18 -31.07
C ASP A 597 5.34 -28.94 -31.24
N TYR A 598 6.49 -28.28 -31.03
CA TYR A 598 7.78 -28.96 -30.98
C TYR A 598 7.86 -29.98 -29.85
N CYS A 599 7.50 -29.59 -28.62
CA CYS A 599 7.53 -30.49 -27.45
C CYS A 599 6.61 -31.71 -27.64
N VAL A 600 5.40 -31.50 -28.17
CA VAL A 600 4.46 -32.60 -28.49
C VAL A 600 5.02 -33.52 -29.56
N ARG A 601 5.64 -32.97 -30.63
CA ARG A 601 6.28 -33.78 -31.65
C ARG A 601 7.45 -34.60 -31.10
N VAL A 602 8.30 -34.03 -30.24
CA VAL A 602 9.40 -34.76 -29.59
C VAL A 602 8.88 -35.92 -28.75
N CYS A 603 7.82 -35.70 -27.96
CA CYS A 603 7.15 -36.77 -27.23
C CYS A 603 6.61 -37.84 -28.20
N ALA A 604 5.89 -37.42 -29.25
CA ALA A 604 5.29 -38.35 -30.20
C ALA A 604 6.33 -39.17 -30.95
N THR A 605 7.41 -38.57 -31.44
CA THR A 605 8.50 -39.30 -32.13
C THR A 605 9.20 -40.26 -31.19
N SER A 606 9.51 -39.84 -29.95
CA SER A 606 10.20 -40.69 -28.97
C SER A 606 9.35 -41.90 -28.58
N ILE A 607 8.03 -41.70 -28.43
CA ILE A 607 7.07 -42.78 -28.16
C ILE A 607 6.92 -43.68 -29.39
N LEU A 608 6.77 -43.14 -30.61
CA LEU A 608 6.59 -43.88 -31.86
C LEU A 608 7.79 -44.73 -32.27
N GLN A 609 9.01 -44.25 -32.03
CA GLN A 609 10.25 -44.90 -32.49
C GLN A 609 10.72 -46.06 -31.60
N ASP A 610 10.16 -46.23 -30.40
CA ASP A 610 10.46 -47.35 -29.50
C ASP A 610 9.71 -48.62 -29.94
N ALA A 611 10.09 -49.15 -31.10
CA ALA A 611 9.40 -50.29 -31.72
C ALA A 611 9.47 -51.57 -30.86
N GLU A 612 10.57 -51.79 -30.15
CA GLU A 612 10.79 -53.01 -29.36
C GLU A 612 9.89 -53.07 -28.12
N SER A 613 9.74 -51.95 -27.41
CA SER A 613 8.88 -51.89 -26.22
C SER A 613 7.39 -51.96 -26.59
N HIS A 614 7.02 -51.52 -27.79
CA HIS A 614 5.63 -51.47 -28.27
C HIS A 614 5.26 -52.57 -29.29
N HIS A 615 6.09 -53.61 -29.44
CA HIS A 615 5.74 -54.79 -30.26
C HIS A 615 4.86 -55.75 -29.44
N TRP A 616 3.58 -55.38 -29.30
CA TRP A 616 2.63 -56.05 -28.39
C TRP A 616 2.32 -57.51 -28.77
N GLU A 617 2.38 -57.84 -30.06
CA GLU A 617 2.04 -59.16 -30.58
C GLU A 617 3.18 -60.19 -30.43
N ASP A 618 4.36 -59.78 -29.97
CA ASP A 618 5.50 -60.68 -29.84
C ASP A 618 5.22 -61.82 -28.85
N TYR A 619 5.62 -63.03 -29.23
CA TYR A 619 5.56 -64.22 -28.38
C TYR A 619 6.74 -64.32 -27.40
N LYS A 620 7.74 -63.44 -27.54
CA LYS A 620 8.84 -63.28 -26.60
C LYS A 620 8.51 -62.26 -25.52
N ALA A 621 8.96 -62.61 -24.32
CA ALA A 621 9.04 -61.70 -23.20
C ALA A 621 10.13 -60.62 -23.49
N PHE A 622 9.77 -59.35 -23.41
CA PHE A 622 10.64 -58.18 -23.32
C PHE A 622 10.62 -57.61 -21.90
N TYR A 623 11.61 -58.00 -21.10
CA TYR A 623 11.83 -57.47 -19.75
C TYR A 623 10.56 -57.36 -18.86
N GLU A 624 9.52 -58.17 -19.09
CA GLU A 624 8.25 -58.04 -18.38
C GLU A 624 8.44 -58.41 -16.92
N GLY A 625 8.03 -57.51 -16.04
CA GLY A 625 8.30 -57.66 -14.61
C GLY A 625 9.63 -57.05 -14.16
N GLU A 626 10.52 -56.69 -15.09
CA GLU A 626 11.87 -56.18 -14.80
C GLU A 626 12.03 -54.68 -15.04
N ARG A 627 11.41 -54.08 -16.08
CA ARG A 627 11.47 -52.63 -16.33
C ARG A 627 10.31 -52.06 -17.16
N CYS A 628 9.97 -50.79 -16.92
CA CYS A 628 9.02 -50.02 -17.73
C CYS A 628 9.62 -49.65 -19.10
N SER A 629 8.77 -49.47 -20.13
CA SER A 629 9.18 -49.10 -21.49
C SER A 629 10.09 -47.87 -21.51
N PHE A 630 11.17 -47.94 -22.30
CA PHE A 630 12.22 -46.92 -22.26
C PHE A 630 11.71 -45.55 -22.70
N SER A 631 10.87 -45.51 -23.74
CA SER A 631 10.21 -44.28 -24.20
C SER A 631 9.38 -43.58 -23.12
N LEU A 632 8.76 -44.31 -22.19
CA LEU A 632 8.00 -43.73 -21.08
C LEU A 632 8.90 -43.13 -20.00
N GLN A 633 10.05 -43.76 -19.73
CA GLN A 633 11.06 -43.19 -18.84
C GLN A 633 11.61 -41.88 -19.44
N MET A 634 11.93 -41.87 -20.73
CA MET A 634 12.39 -40.68 -21.45
C MET A 634 11.33 -39.59 -21.51
N TRP A 635 10.06 -39.95 -21.69
CA TRP A 635 8.93 -39.03 -21.59
C TRP A 635 8.88 -38.37 -20.21
N HIS A 636 9.01 -39.14 -19.12
CA HIS A 636 9.07 -38.57 -17.76
C HIS A 636 10.25 -37.60 -17.57
N TYR A 637 11.46 -37.97 -17.99
CA TYR A 637 12.63 -37.09 -17.89
C TYR A 637 12.46 -35.80 -18.69
N PHE A 638 11.89 -35.90 -19.89
CA PHE A 638 11.60 -34.74 -20.73
C PHE A 638 10.65 -33.77 -20.04
N PHE A 639 9.56 -34.26 -19.41
CA PHE A 639 8.62 -33.39 -18.68
C PHE A 639 9.25 -32.67 -17.50
N TRP A 640 10.13 -33.33 -16.75
CA TRP A 640 10.85 -32.70 -15.64
C TRP A 640 11.85 -31.64 -16.11
N ALA A 641 12.59 -31.92 -17.19
CA ALA A 641 13.49 -30.94 -17.80
C ALA A 641 12.70 -29.74 -18.36
N LEU A 642 11.59 -30.01 -19.05
CA LEU A 642 10.70 -28.98 -19.59
C LEU A 642 10.13 -28.11 -18.46
N ARG A 643 9.60 -28.72 -17.40
CA ARG A 643 9.10 -28.00 -16.20
C ARG A 643 10.18 -27.07 -15.62
N HIS A 644 11.40 -27.57 -15.45
CA HIS A 644 12.52 -26.77 -14.95
C HIS A 644 12.83 -25.57 -15.86
N ASP A 645 12.92 -25.78 -17.16
CA ASP A 645 13.27 -24.72 -18.11
C ASP A 645 12.15 -23.67 -18.23
N LEU A 646 10.89 -24.10 -18.25
CA LEU A 646 9.74 -23.18 -18.26
C LEU A 646 9.71 -22.35 -16.96
N TRP A 647 9.94 -22.96 -15.80
CA TRP A 647 9.88 -22.27 -14.49
C TRP A 647 11.04 -21.30 -14.29
N THR A 648 12.18 -21.50 -14.96
CA THR A 648 13.37 -20.66 -14.80
C THR A 648 13.38 -19.45 -15.72
N ILE A 649 12.65 -19.47 -16.83
CA ILE A 649 12.72 -18.46 -17.89
C ILE A 649 11.40 -17.69 -18.04
N LEU A 650 10.28 -18.41 -18.21
CA LEU A 650 9.00 -17.83 -18.61
C LEU A 650 8.21 -17.23 -17.44
N PRO A 651 7.20 -16.38 -17.74
CA PRO A 651 6.17 -16.00 -16.78
C PRO A 651 5.43 -17.23 -16.20
N PRO A 652 5.15 -17.24 -14.88
CA PRO A 652 4.48 -18.34 -14.19
C PRO A 652 3.22 -18.90 -14.88
N LYS A 653 2.26 -18.04 -15.25
CA LYS A 653 1.01 -18.50 -15.89
C LYS A 653 1.27 -19.16 -17.25
N LEU A 654 2.07 -18.50 -18.10
CA LEU A 654 2.38 -19.00 -19.44
C LEU A 654 3.15 -20.32 -19.38
N ALA A 655 4.08 -20.45 -18.43
CA ALA A 655 4.82 -21.68 -18.19
C ALA A 655 3.88 -22.85 -17.85
N GLN A 656 2.91 -22.62 -16.95
CA GLN A 656 1.90 -23.63 -16.59
C GLN A 656 0.99 -24.00 -17.76
N GLU A 657 0.53 -23.03 -18.54
CA GLU A 657 -0.33 -23.27 -19.69
C GLU A 657 0.34 -24.14 -20.78
N ILE A 658 1.62 -23.89 -21.06
CA ILE A 658 2.40 -24.69 -22.01
C ILE A 658 2.59 -26.11 -21.47
N LEU A 659 2.99 -26.26 -20.20
CA LEU A 659 3.18 -27.57 -19.59
C LEU A 659 1.89 -28.40 -19.60
N ALA A 660 0.74 -27.76 -19.28
CA ALA A 660 -0.57 -28.37 -19.30
C ALA A 660 -0.95 -28.88 -20.71
N GLU A 661 -0.67 -28.08 -21.74
CA GLU A 661 -1.01 -28.42 -23.12
C GLU A 661 -0.13 -29.54 -23.68
N VAL A 662 1.17 -29.53 -23.39
CA VAL A 662 2.08 -30.61 -23.78
C VAL A 662 1.71 -31.91 -23.06
N LEU A 663 1.32 -31.83 -21.78
CA LEU A 663 0.84 -32.99 -21.01
C LEU A 663 -0.45 -33.57 -21.61
N GLU A 664 -1.47 -32.74 -21.84
CA GLU A 664 -2.74 -33.16 -22.43
C GLU A 664 -2.56 -33.83 -23.80
N LYS A 665 -1.83 -33.19 -24.72
CA LYS A 665 -1.61 -33.71 -26.07
C LYS A 665 -0.76 -34.98 -26.10
N SER A 666 0.24 -35.09 -25.23
CA SER A 666 1.04 -36.32 -25.15
C SER A 666 0.30 -37.48 -24.49
N LEU A 667 -0.58 -37.20 -23.51
CA LEU A 667 -1.46 -38.20 -22.91
C LEU A 667 -2.53 -38.70 -23.87
N SER A 668 -3.08 -37.83 -24.72
CA SER A 668 -4.06 -38.26 -25.73
C SER A 668 -3.42 -39.24 -26.73
N LEU A 669 -2.16 -39.00 -27.14
CA LEU A 669 -1.38 -39.92 -27.97
C LEU A 669 -1.18 -41.27 -27.26
N LEU A 670 -0.76 -41.26 -26.00
CA LEU A 670 -0.57 -42.48 -25.20
C LEU A 670 -1.88 -43.25 -25.03
N ALA A 671 -2.97 -42.57 -24.65
CA ALA A 671 -4.29 -43.17 -24.50
C ALA A 671 -4.77 -43.84 -25.79
N SER A 672 -4.64 -43.15 -26.93
CA SER A 672 -4.98 -43.70 -28.24
C SER A 672 -4.12 -44.92 -28.58
N ARG A 673 -2.81 -44.88 -28.29
CA ARG A 673 -1.90 -45.97 -28.65
C ARG A 673 -2.15 -47.23 -27.83
N TYR A 674 -2.31 -47.11 -26.51
CA TYR A 674 -2.56 -48.27 -25.66
C TYR A 674 -3.96 -48.85 -25.90
N ALA A 675 -4.96 -48.03 -26.24
CA ALA A 675 -6.29 -48.52 -26.61
C ALA A 675 -6.29 -49.40 -27.87
N GLN A 676 -5.33 -49.18 -28.78
CA GLN A 676 -5.14 -49.94 -30.02
C GLN A 676 -4.14 -51.10 -29.89
N ALA A 677 -3.64 -51.38 -28.68
CA ALA A 677 -2.65 -52.43 -28.47
C ALA A 677 -3.27 -53.84 -28.58
N HIS A 678 -2.54 -54.76 -29.23
CA HIS A 678 -2.87 -56.18 -29.34
C HIS A 678 -1.87 -57.05 -28.56
N PRO A 679 -1.97 -57.10 -27.21
CA PRO A 679 -0.99 -57.79 -26.40
C PRO A 679 -1.08 -59.32 -26.52
N SER A 680 0.06 -59.97 -26.75
CA SER A 680 0.20 -61.40 -26.43
C SER A 680 0.06 -61.62 -24.92
N TYR A 681 -0.26 -62.85 -24.51
CA TYR A 681 -0.40 -63.20 -23.08
C TYR A 681 0.84 -62.84 -22.25
N LYS A 682 2.05 -62.89 -22.85
CA LYS A 682 3.29 -62.53 -22.16
C LYS A 682 3.47 -61.01 -22.02
N ARG A 683 2.92 -60.23 -22.96
CA ARG A 683 3.04 -58.76 -23.03
C ARG A 683 1.99 -58.02 -22.19
N THR A 684 0.96 -58.72 -21.71
CA THR A 684 -0.08 -58.15 -20.83
C THR A 684 0.50 -57.50 -19.56
N LEU A 685 1.57 -58.08 -18.98
CA LEU A 685 2.25 -57.51 -17.82
C LEU A 685 2.98 -56.20 -18.14
N GLN A 686 3.50 -56.05 -19.37
CA GLN A 686 4.12 -54.80 -19.82
C GLN A 686 3.10 -53.67 -19.94
N ILE A 687 1.93 -53.92 -20.54
CA ILE A 687 0.85 -52.92 -20.62
C ILE A 687 0.42 -52.47 -19.24
N ARG A 688 0.29 -53.42 -18.29
CA ARG A 688 -0.05 -53.11 -16.90
C ARG A 688 1.00 -52.17 -16.27
N LEU A 689 2.28 -52.52 -16.37
CA LEU A 689 3.38 -51.72 -15.81
C LEU A 689 3.46 -50.32 -16.45
N ASP A 690 3.36 -50.26 -17.77
CA ASP A 690 3.46 -49.02 -18.54
C ASP A 690 2.32 -48.06 -18.23
N VAL A 691 1.07 -48.51 -18.30
CA VAL A 691 -0.10 -47.66 -18.02
C VAL A 691 -0.11 -47.21 -16.56
N THR A 692 0.22 -48.09 -15.60
CA THR A 692 0.37 -47.66 -14.19
C THR A 692 1.48 -46.62 -14.05
N THR A 693 2.61 -46.77 -14.75
CA THR A 693 3.70 -45.78 -14.76
C THR A 693 3.24 -44.43 -15.32
N ILE A 694 2.50 -44.42 -16.44
CA ILE A 694 1.95 -43.19 -17.04
C ILE A 694 1.06 -42.46 -16.05
N LEU A 695 0.16 -43.18 -15.35
CA LEU A 695 -0.74 -42.60 -14.36
C LEU A 695 0.03 -42.00 -13.16
N ILE A 696 1.02 -42.70 -12.62
CA ILE A 696 1.88 -42.20 -11.53
C ILE A 696 2.67 -40.95 -11.97
N CYS A 697 3.26 -40.98 -13.17
CA CYS A 697 3.98 -39.83 -13.71
C CYS A 697 3.05 -38.62 -13.92
N THR A 698 1.82 -38.87 -14.39
CA THR A 698 0.83 -37.83 -14.64
C THR A 698 0.34 -37.21 -13.34
N GLU A 699 0.09 -38.00 -12.30
CA GLU A 699 -0.23 -37.50 -10.95
C GLU A 699 0.82 -36.50 -10.49
N ASN A 700 2.11 -36.83 -10.65
CA ASN A 700 3.20 -35.95 -10.20
C ASN A 700 3.29 -34.65 -10.99
N MET A 701 2.99 -34.68 -12.29
CA MET A 701 2.92 -33.48 -13.12
C MET A 701 1.66 -32.66 -12.87
N LEU A 702 0.57 -33.28 -12.43
CA LEU A 702 -0.73 -32.63 -12.22
C LEU A 702 -0.65 -31.50 -11.17
N TRP A 703 0.09 -31.71 -10.08
CA TRP A 703 0.36 -30.68 -9.06
C TRP A 703 1.04 -29.43 -9.62
N SER A 704 1.78 -29.57 -10.72
CA SER A 704 2.47 -28.48 -11.39
C SER A 704 1.56 -27.67 -12.30
N VAL A 705 0.52 -28.31 -12.83
CA VAL A 705 -0.40 -27.78 -13.84
C VAL A 705 -1.64 -27.14 -13.19
N CYS A 706 -2.09 -27.66 -12.06
CA CYS A 706 -3.25 -27.12 -11.33
C CYS A 706 -2.86 -25.88 -10.51
N THR A 707 -3.65 -24.80 -10.64
CA THR A 707 -3.40 -23.52 -9.93
C THR A 707 -4.12 -23.41 -8.59
N SER A 708 -5.10 -24.29 -8.33
CA SER A 708 -5.89 -24.32 -7.10
C SER A 708 -6.36 -25.74 -6.78
N VAL A 709 -6.80 -25.96 -5.54
CA VAL A 709 -7.35 -27.24 -5.07
C VAL A 709 -8.60 -27.62 -5.87
N GLN A 710 -9.47 -26.65 -6.16
CA GLN A 710 -10.69 -26.88 -6.93
C GLN A 710 -10.41 -27.39 -8.35
N LYS A 711 -9.42 -26.82 -9.05
CA LYS A 711 -9.04 -27.28 -10.40
C LYS A 711 -8.47 -28.70 -10.41
N LEU A 712 -7.81 -29.11 -9.33
CA LEU A 712 -7.25 -30.44 -9.19
C LEU A 712 -8.34 -31.49 -8.92
N LEU A 713 -9.27 -31.18 -8.02
CA LEU A 713 -10.27 -32.14 -7.54
C LEU A 713 -11.54 -32.16 -8.40
N ASN A 714 -12.05 -30.99 -8.79
CA ASN A 714 -13.31 -30.82 -9.51
C ASN A 714 -13.14 -29.86 -10.72
N PRO A 715 -12.38 -30.25 -11.75
CA PRO A 715 -12.20 -29.41 -12.94
C PRO A 715 -13.52 -29.25 -13.71
N HIS A 716 -13.85 -28.01 -14.08
CA HIS A 716 -15.03 -27.73 -14.90
C HIS A 716 -14.71 -27.84 -16.39
N ALA A 717 -15.53 -28.58 -17.16
CA ALA A 717 -15.27 -28.84 -18.58
C ALA A 717 -15.14 -27.58 -19.46
N TYR A 718 -15.82 -26.47 -19.12
CA TYR A 718 -15.78 -25.22 -19.89
C TYR A 718 -14.67 -24.26 -19.46
N VAL A 719 -14.29 -24.27 -18.18
CA VAL A 719 -13.32 -23.32 -17.60
C VAL A 719 -11.92 -23.93 -17.56
N ASP A 720 -11.84 -25.22 -17.23
CA ASP A 720 -10.60 -25.98 -17.04
C ASP A 720 -10.47 -27.12 -18.08
N ASP A 721 -10.86 -26.86 -19.33
CA ASP A 721 -10.96 -27.84 -20.42
C ASP A 721 -9.71 -28.74 -20.55
N LYS A 722 -8.50 -28.15 -20.48
CA LYS A 722 -7.23 -28.89 -20.55
C LYS A 722 -7.06 -29.89 -19.39
N ILE A 723 -7.35 -29.46 -18.15
CA ILE A 723 -7.22 -30.30 -16.95
C ILE A 723 -8.29 -31.39 -16.98
N PHE A 724 -9.53 -31.05 -17.33
CA PHE A 724 -10.61 -32.01 -17.50
C PHE A 724 -10.27 -33.09 -18.54
N LYS A 725 -9.67 -32.71 -19.67
CA LYS A 725 -9.17 -33.65 -20.69
C LYS A 725 -8.04 -34.55 -20.16
N ILE A 726 -7.11 -34.03 -19.37
CA ILE A 726 -6.06 -34.83 -18.71
C ILE A 726 -6.68 -35.94 -17.85
N HIS A 727 -7.65 -35.61 -17.00
CA HIS A 727 -8.37 -36.60 -16.19
C HIS A 727 -9.11 -37.62 -17.06
N THR A 728 -9.73 -37.17 -18.15
CA THR A 728 -10.44 -38.03 -19.10
C THR A 728 -9.48 -39.02 -19.78
N HIS A 729 -8.33 -38.56 -20.27
CA HIS A 729 -7.30 -39.42 -20.89
C HIS A 729 -6.74 -40.44 -19.89
N CYS A 730 -6.54 -40.05 -18.62
CA CYS A 730 -6.12 -40.97 -17.57
C CYS A 730 -7.18 -42.04 -17.26
N ASN A 731 -8.46 -41.67 -17.20
CA ASN A 731 -9.55 -42.64 -17.06
C ASN A 731 -9.64 -43.59 -18.25
N ASN A 732 -9.40 -43.12 -19.48
CA ASN A 732 -9.38 -43.95 -20.69
C ASN A 732 -8.20 -44.94 -20.68
N LEU A 733 -7.01 -44.47 -20.28
CA LEU A 733 -5.83 -45.32 -20.07
C LEU A 733 -6.10 -46.40 -19.03
N PHE A 734 -6.68 -46.02 -17.89
CA PHE A 734 -7.02 -46.96 -16.83
C PHE A 734 -8.08 -47.98 -17.28
N THR A 735 -9.12 -47.55 -17.99
CA THR A 735 -10.12 -48.43 -18.62
C THR A 735 -9.45 -49.45 -19.54
N THR A 736 -8.51 -49.00 -20.37
CA THR A 736 -7.73 -49.85 -21.28
C THR A 736 -6.94 -50.91 -20.51
N LEU A 737 -6.27 -50.53 -19.41
CA LEU A 737 -5.56 -51.47 -18.53
C LEU A 737 -6.51 -52.53 -17.95
N VAL A 738 -7.70 -52.14 -17.48
CA VAL A 738 -8.65 -53.05 -16.84
C VAL A 738 -9.19 -54.10 -17.82
N ILE A 739 -9.61 -53.68 -19.01
CA ILE A 739 -10.20 -54.60 -20.00
C ILE A 739 -9.14 -55.52 -20.63
N LEU A 740 -7.97 -54.99 -20.99
CA LEU A 740 -6.92 -55.78 -21.65
C LEU A 740 -6.20 -56.74 -20.69
N THR A 741 -6.08 -56.40 -19.39
CA THR A 741 -5.19 -57.14 -18.46
C THR A 741 -5.87 -57.92 -17.34
N SER A 742 -7.19 -57.81 -17.16
CA SER A 742 -7.97 -58.59 -16.16
C SER A 742 -8.00 -60.09 -16.50
N PRO A 743 -8.14 -61.04 -15.57
CA PRO A 743 -8.35 -62.44 -15.94
C PRO A 743 -9.65 -62.65 -16.74
N LEU A 744 -9.63 -63.50 -17.78
CA LEU A 744 -10.82 -63.74 -18.62
C LEU A 744 -12.00 -64.30 -17.82
N THR A 745 -11.73 -65.09 -16.79
CA THR A 745 -12.74 -65.65 -15.88
C THR A 745 -13.48 -64.56 -15.11
N GLU A 746 -12.75 -63.60 -14.56
CA GLU A 746 -13.29 -62.44 -13.82
C GLU A 746 -14.07 -61.50 -14.75
N LEU A 747 -13.54 -61.26 -15.96
CA LEU A 747 -14.21 -60.44 -16.97
C LEU A 747 -15.53 -61.10 -17.42
N HIS A 748 -15.51 -62.39 -17.72
CA HIS A 748 -16.73 -63.11 -18.07
C HIS A 748 -17.76 -63.07 -16.93
N GLN A 749 -17.35 -63.33 -15.68
CA GLN A 749 -18.25 -63.29 -14.52
C GLN A 749 -18.88 -61.91 -14.30
N ALA A 750 -18.09 -60.83 -14.42
CA ALA A 750 -18.58 -59.47 -14.25
C ALA A 750 -19.61 -59.08 -15.33
N PHE A 751 -19.41 -59.49 -16.59
CA PHE A 751 -20.26 -59.11 -17.72
C PHE A 751 -21.30 -60.18 -18.13
N GLN A 752 -21.42 -61.27 -17.36
CA GLN A 752 -22.25 -62.46 -17.69
C GLN A 752 -23.75 -62.15 -17.81
N HIS A 753 -24.24 -61.16 -17.05
CA HIS A 753 -25.65 -60.74 -17.06
C HIS A 753 -25.96 -59.67 -18.13
N GLY A 754 -25.01 -59.40 -19.03
CA GLY A 754 -25.13 -58.44 -20.11
C GLY A 754 -24.82 -57.00 -19.70
N LEU A 755 -24.38 -56.21 -20.69
CA LEU A 755 -24.26 -54.74 -20.62
C LEU A 755 -25.66 -54.10 -20.78
N GLY A 756 -26.65 -54.62 -20.05
CA GLY A 756 -28.07 -54.40 -20.32
C GLY A 756 -28.52 -52.97 -20.01
N ASP A 757 -29.50 -52.48 -20.80
CA ASP A 757 -30.23 -51.21 -20.62
C ASP A 757 -31.04 -51.13 -19.29
N SER A 758 -30.74 -51.98 -18.32
CA SER A 758 -31.40 -52.11 -17.02
C SER A 758 -30.44 -51.83 -15.87
N SER A 759 -29.54 -50.85 -16.00
CA SER A 759 -28.99 -50.18 -14.81
C SER A 759 -29.94 -49.06 -14.44
N SER A 760 -30.70 -49.25 -13.37
CA SER A 760 -31.51 -48.23 -12.68
C SER A 760 -30.86 -46.85 -12.72
N ASP A 761 -31.66 -45.82 -12.99
CA ASP A 761 -31.37 -44.37 -12.99
C ASP A 761 -30.71 -43.80 -11.69
N SER A 762 -30.19 -44.63 -10.78
CA SER A 762 -29.76 -44.22 -9.45
C SER A 762 -28.24 -44.11 -9.23
N LEU A 763 -27.37 -44.61 -10.12
CA LEU A 763 -25.91 -44.54 -9.93
C LEU A 763 -25.20 -44.02 -11.18
N LYS A 764 -24.75 -42.75 -11.13
CA LYS A 764 -23.84 -42.20 -12.14
C LYS A 764 -22.60 -43.11 -12.24
N PRO A 765 -22.19 -43.54 -13.46
CA PRO A 765 -21.03 -44.40 -13.61
C PRO A 765 -19.77 -43.73 -13.02
N ILE A 766 -19.18 -44.37 -12.00
CA ILE A 766 -18.09 -43.81 -11.20
C ILE A 766 -16.84 -43.52 -12.07
N PHE A 767 -16.59 -44.31 -13.11
CA PHE A 767 -15.49 -44.09 -14.06
C PHE A 767 -15.63 -42.82 -14.92
N LYS A 768 -16.82 -42.22 -15.00
CA LYS A 768 -17.02 -40.91 -15.64
C LYS A 768 -16.65 -39.74 -14.72
N GLN A 769 -16.34 -40.01 -13.45
CA GLN A 769 -15.83 -38.99 -12.53
C GLN A 769 -14.34 -38.72 -12.82
N PRO A 770 -13.90 -37.44 -12.86
CA PRO A 770 -12.50 -37.08 -13.16
C PRO A 770 -11.46 -37.74 -12.24
N LEU A 771 -11.81 -38.03 -10.97
CA LEU A 771 -10.89 -38.55 -9.96
C LEU A 771 -10.84 -40.08 -9.86
N HIS A 772 -11.59 -40.82 -10.68
CA HIS A 772 -11.66 -42.27 -10.58
C HIS A 772 -10.28 -42.94 -10.71
N TRP A 773 -9.48 -42.58 -11.72
CA TRP A 773 -8.14 -43.13 -11.90
C TRP A 773 -7.22 -42.89 -10.68
N LEU A 774 -7.28 -41.70 -10.06
CA LEU A 774 -6.50 -41.34 -8.86
C LEU A 774 -6.87 -42.22 -7.66
N SER A 775 -8.17 -42.48 -7.46
CA SER A 775 -8.62 -43.37 -6.39
C SER A 775 -8.09 -44.79 -6.57
N CYS A 776 -8.02 -45.28 -7.80
CA CYS A 776 -7.57 -46.64 -8.11
C CYS A 776 -6.06 -46.84 -7.98
N ILE A 777 -5.25 -45.78 -8.17
CA ILE A 777 -3.79 -45.86 -8.02
C ILE A 777 -3.29 -45.50 -6.61
N SER A 778 -4.16 -45.05 -5.71
CA SER A 778 -3.85 -44.68 -4.33
C SER A 778 -3.25 -45.81 -3.47
N HIS A 779 -3.21 -47.05 -3.96
CA HIS A 779 -2.53 -48.15 -3.28
C HIS A 779 -1.01 -48.14 -3.49
N PHE A 780 -0.53 -47.44 -4.52
CA PHE A 780 0.89 -47.36 -4.84
C PHE A 780 1.60 -46.20 -4.12
N TYR A 781 0.87 -45.34 -3.42
CA TYR A 781 1.41 -44.19 -2.69
C TYR A 781 0.44 -43.74 -1.59
N PRO A 782 0.91 -43.08 -0.51
CA PRO A 782 0.01 -42.52 0.52
C PRO A 782 -1.01 -41.56 -0.11
N SER A 783 -2.31 -41.76 0.14
CA SER A 783 -3.34 -40.93 -0.47
C SER A 783 -3.25 -39.47 0.01
N LEU A 784 -2.70 -38.59 -0.81
CA LEU A 784 -2.64 -37.14 -0.56
C LEU A 784 -4.02 -36.46 -0.65
N ILE A 785 -5.01 -37.20 -1.15
CA ILE A 785 -6.41 -36.81 -1.29
C ILE A 785 -7.20 -37.48 -0.16
N ARG A 786 -8.00 -36.70 0.59
CA ARG A 786 -8.95 -37.26 1.57
C ARG A 786 -10.07 -37.96 0.80
N THR A 787 -10.65 -39.03 1.35
CA THR A 787 -11.73 -39.86 0.73
C THR A 787 -12.56 -39.10 -0.33
N PRO A 788 -12.81 -39.65 -1.54
CA PRO A 788 -13.43 -38.93 -2.66
C PRO A 788 -14.74 -38.19 -2.35
N SER A 789 -15.49 -38.66 -1.34
CA SER A 789 -16.72 -38.04 -0.84
C SER A 789 -16.51 -36.69 -0.13
N ALA A 790 -15.32 -36.42 0.40
CA ALA A 790 -15.02 -35.25 1.23
C ALA A 790 -14.46 -34.06 0.45
N GLY A 791 -14.09 -34.22 -0.83
CA GLY A 791 -13.66 -33.12 -1.71
C GLY A 791 -12.46 -32.29 -1.24
N ARG A 792 -11.67 -32.77 -0.26
CA ARG A 792 -10.58 -32.02 0.37
C ARG A 792 -9.22 -32.71 0.21
N LEU A 793 -8.17 -31.90 0.08
CA LEU A 793 -6.79 -32.38 0.17
C LEU A 793 -6.38 -32.57 1.63
N THR A 794 -5.41 -33.46 1.85
CA THR A 794 -4.65 -33.52 3.12
C THR A 794 -3.73 -32.30 3.22
N ALA A 795 -3.26 -31.95 4.43
CA ALA A 795 -2.26 -30.91 4.63
C ALA A 795 -0.99 -31.14 3.80
N GLU A 796 -0.60 -32.40 3.62
CA GLU A 796 0.51 -32.79 2.76
C GLU A 796 0.22 -32.54 1.27
N GLY A 797 -0.99 -32.88 0.81
CA GLY A 797 -1.44 -32.61 -0.55
C GLY A 797 -1.47 -31.11 -0.87
N GLN A 798 -1.89 -30.27 0.06
CA GLN A 798 -1.84 -28.81 -0.11
C GLN A 798 -0.41 -28.27 -0.16
N LEU A 799 0.47 -28.76 0.73
CA LEU A 799 1.90 -28.41 0.68
C LEU A 799 2.53 -28.83 -0.65
N LYS A 800 2.24 -30.05 -1.14
CA LYS A 800 2.71 -30.54 -2.45
C LYS A 800 2.20 -29.65 -3.58
N LEU A 801 0.94 -29.22 -3.56
CA LEU A 801 0.37 -28.32 -4.57
C LEU A 801 1.06 -26.96 -4.55
N LEU A 802 1.27 -26.36 -3.38
CA LEU A 802 1.93 -25.06 -3.20
C LEU A 802 3.37 -25.06 -3.71
N LEU A 803 4.17 -26.06 -3.30
CA LEU A 803 5.58 -26.14 -3.68
C LEU A 803 5.78 -26.57 -5.14
N SER A 804 4.74 -27.12 -5.78
CA SER A 804 4.77 -27.47 -7.19
C SER A 804 4.55 -26.28 -8.13
N GLN A 805 4.13 -25.12 -7.65
CA GLN A 805 3.84 -23.94 -8.47
C GLN A 805 5.10 -23.29 -9.10
N PRO A 806 4.96 -22.57 -10.22
CA PRO A 806 6.03 -21.77 -10.87
C PRO A 806 6.56 -20.61 -10.07
N GLY A 807 5.75 -20.04 -9.20
CA GLY A 807 6.11 -18.94 -8.32
C GLY A 807 5.27 -19.00 -7.07
N CYS A 808 5.45 -18.02 -6.19
CA CYS A 808 4.61 -17.92 -5.01
C CYS A 808 3.19 -17.50 -5.41
N ASN A 809 2.24 -18.42 -5.32
CA ASN A 809 0.82 -18.10 -5.43
C ASN A 809 0.33 -17.71 -4.03
N TRP A 810 0.12 -16.41 -3.80
CA TRP A 810 -0.29 -15.86 -2.50
C TRP A 810 -1.60 -16.47 -1.99
N ASN A 811 -2.56 -16.73 -2.88
CA ASN A 811 -3.86 -17.30 -2.51
C ASN A 811 -3.69 -18.73 -2.01
N LEU A 812 -2.94 -19.55 -2.76
CA LEU A 812 -2.66 -20.93 -2.37
C LEU A 812 -1.78 -21.01 -1.12
N LEU A 813 -0.83 -20.08 -0.96
CA LEU A 813 -0.02 -19.96 0.26
C LEU A 813 -0.93 -19.70 1.45
N LEU A 814 -1.78 -18.66 1.39
CA LEU A 814 -2.66 -18.32 2.49
C LEU A 814 -3.65 -19.46 2.79
N GLU A 815 -4.23 -20.08 1.77
CA GLU A 815 -5.08 -21.27 1.93
C GLU A 815 -4.35 -22.39 2.67
N THR A 816 -3.09 -22.66 2.31
CA THR A 816 -2.24 -23.68 2.93
C THR A 816 -1.87 -23.31 4.38
N LEU A 817 -1.63 -22.03 4.67
CA LEU A 817 -1.32 -21.54 6.01
C LEU A 817 -2.52 -21.59 6.96
N LEU A 818 -3.74 -21.40 6.44
CA LEU A 818 -4.98 -21.43 7.22
C LEU A 818 -5.56 -22.84 7.39
N HIS A 819 -5.07 -23.82 6.61
CA HIS A 819 -5.61 -25.18 6.62
C HIS A 819 -5.41 -25.90 7.96
N HIS A 820 -6.43 -26.65 8.38
CA HIS A 820 -6.48 -27.35 9.68
C HIS A 820 -6.03 -26.45 10.86
N ASP A 821 -6.58 -25.24 10.93
CA ASP A 821 -6.28 -24.22 11.96
C ASP A 821 -4.77 -23.94 12.11
N GLY A 822 -4.07 -23.82 10.98
CA GLY A 822 -2.64 -23.49 10.96
C GLY A 822 -1.73 -24.62 11.41
N LEU A 823 -2.03 -25.88 11.04
CA LEU A 823 -1.17 -27.03 11.35
C LEU A 823 0.29 -26.83 10.90
N LEU A 824 0.49 -26.38 9.66
CA LEU A 824 1.84 -26.12 9.12
C LEU A 824 2.57 -25.01 9.87
N LEU A 825 1.85 -23.95 10.27
CA LEU A 825 2.42 -22.87 11.07
C LEU A 825 2.86 -23.34 12.45
N ARG A 826 2.09 -24.22 13.09
CA ARG A 826 2.47 -24.83 14.38
C ARG A 826 3.76 -25.66 14.25
N ILE A 827 3.90 -26.44 13.17
CA ILE A 827 5.13 -27.22 12.90
C ILE A 827 6.34 -26.29 12.66
N LEU A 828 6.15 -25.21 11.90
CA LEU A 828 7.20 -24.22 11.63
C LEU A 828 7.62 -23.47 12.91
N LEU A 829 6.68 -23.01 13.72
CA LEU A 829 6.99 -22.29 14.95
C LEU A 829 7.69 -23.20 15.97
N LYS A 830 7.28 -24.47 16.09
CA LYS A 830 7.94 -25.45 16.96
C LYS A 830 9.41 -25.71 16.60
N SER A 831 9.73 -25.67 15.30
CA SER A 831 11.09 -25.91 14.78
C SER A 831 11.99 -24.67 14.78
N SER A 832 11.45 -23.48 15.08
CA SER A 832 12.23 -22.25 15.25
C SER A 832 13.18 -22.28 16.47
N LYS A 833 12.95 -23.20 17.43
CA LYS A 833 13.72 -23.36 18.67
C LYS A 833 15.13 -23.94 18.48
N CYS A 834 15.31 -24.84 17.51
CA CYS A 834 16.60 -25.53 17.30
C CYS A 834 17.71 -24.65 16.71
N ILE A 835 17.42 -23.39 16.37
CA ILE A 835 18.45 -22.42 15.99
C ILE A 835 19.30 -22.02 17.22
N PHE A 836 18.76 -22.17 18.43
CA PHE A 836 19.40 -21.67 19.67
C PHE A 836 20.25 -22.70 20.43
N GLN A 837 20.16 -24.01 20.13
CA GLN A 837 20.84 -25.06 20.93
C GLN A 837 22.10 -25.66 20.29
N ASP A 838 22.27 -25.60 18.96
CA ASP A 838 23.38 -26.27 18.26
C ASP A 838 24.61 -25.39 17.95
N GLN A 839 24.62 -24.11 18.33
CA GLN A 839 25.79 -23.23 18.14
C GLN A 839 26.13 -22.43 19.40
N VAL A 840 26.75 -23.11 20.37
CA VAL A 840 27.42 -22.48 21.53
C VAL A 840 28.84 -21.99 21.19
N SER A 841 29.20 -21.92 19.91
CA SER A 841 30.47 -21.34 19.50
C SER A 841 30.30 -20.47 18.25
N ASP A 842 30.52 -19.18 18.49
CA ASP A 842 30.90 -18.15 17.52
C ASP A 842 29.82 -17.71 16.51
N THR A 843 29.10 -16.63 16.86
CA THR A 843 29.05 -15.32 16.16
C THR A 843 27.71 -14.63 16.51
N GLU A 844 27.76 -13.44 17.14
CA GLU A 844 26.59 -12.63 17.57
C GLU A 844 25.63 -12.17 16.44
N ASN A 845 25.89 -12.51 15.18
CA ASN A 845 25.10 -12.06 14.02
C ASN A 845 23.90 -12.95 13.65
N ASN A 846 23.71 -14.11 14.30
CA ASN A 846 22.63 -15.06 13.96
C ASN A 846 21.34 -14.92 14.80
N LEU A 847 21.33 -14.06 15.83
CA LEU A 847 20.18 -13.85 16.73
C LEU A 847 18.93 -13.28 16.03
N ASN A 848 19.08 -12.61 14.88
CA ASN A 848 17.98 -11.91 14.19
C ASN A 848 17.17 -12.76 13.20
N GLN A 849 17.49 -14.05 12.99
CA GLN A 849 16.86 -14.82 11.89
C GLN A 849 15.63 -15.63 12.30
N GLY A 850 15.58 -16.15 13.54
CA GLY A 850 14.40 -16.84 14.08
C GLY A 850 13.26 -15.90 14.46
N SER A 851 13.60 -14.69 14.93
CA SER A 851 12.66 -13.60 15.24
C SER A 851 11.86 -13.16 14.01
N ASN A 852 12.50 -13.15 12.83
CA ASN A 852 11.84 -12.70 11.59
C ASN A 852 10.72 -13.66 11.12
N LEU A 853 10.78 -14.97 11.41
CA LEU A 853 9.70 -15.90 11.01
C LEU A 853 8.46 -15.71 11.91
N ILE A 854 8.67 -15.58 13.22
CA ILE A 854 7.58 -15.39 14.19
C ILE A 854 6.86 -14.07 13.89
N GLU A 855 7.61 -13.00 13.65
CA GLU A 855 7.07 -11.70 13.24
C GLU A 855 6.29 -11.80 11.92
N ALA A 856 6.86 -12.45 10.90
CA ALA A 856 6.17 -12.63 9.61
C ALA A 856 4.84 -13.40 9.76
N VAL A 857 4.82 -14.49 10.52
CA VAL A 857 3.60 -15.28 10.78
C VAL A 857 2.59 -14.45 11.58
N PHE A 858 3.06 -13.69 12.57
CA PHE A 858 2.21 -12.82 13.37
C PHE A 858 1.54 -11.76 12.49
N GLN A 859 2.30 -11.02 11.68
CA GLN A 859 1.77 -9.95 10.82
C GLN A 859 0.79 -10.48 9.78
N VAL A 860 1.06 -11.66 9.17
CA VAL A 860 0.15 -12.27 8.20
C VAL A 860 -1.17 -12.69 8.86
N LEU A 861 -1.11 -13.43 9.97
CA LEU A 861 -2.33 -13.90 10.65
C LEU A 861 -3.10 -12.76 11.35
N TYR A 862 -2.41 -11.70 11.80
CA TYR A 862 -3.02 -10.51 12.40
C TYR A 862 -4.02 -9.83 11.45
N HIS A 863 -3.76 -9.87 10.15
CA HIS A 863 -4.64 -9.32 9.11
C HIS A 863 -5.67 -10.32 8.53
N CYS A 864 -5.69 -11.58 9.00
CA CYS A 864 -6.62 -12.60 8.52
C CYS A 864 -8.00 -12.53 9.22
N THR A 865 -8.79 -11.51 8.90
CA THR A 865 -10.08 -11.23 9.57
C THR A 865 -11.14 -12.31 9.40
N PHE A 866 -11.15 -13.06 8.30
CA PHE A 866 -12.13 -14.12 8.04
C PHE A 866 -11.80 -15.47 8.70
N SER A 867 -10.61 -15.62 9.29
CA SER A 867 -10.20 -16.82 10.04
C SER A 867 -9.45 -16.45 11.33
N PRO A 868 -10.11 -15.75 12.27
CA PRO A 868 -9.49 -15.34 13.52
C PRO A 868 -9.11 -16.54 14.40
N GLN A 869 -9.75 -17.70 14.22
CA GLN A 869 -9.43 -18.90 14.99
C GLN A 869 -8.02 -19.42 14.75
N THR A 870 -7.53 -19.31 13.51
CA THR A 870 -6.19 -19.77 13.15
C THR A 870 -5.12 -19.04 13.94
N PHE A 871 -5.20 -17.70 14.05
CA PHE A 871 -4.29 -16.90 14.88
C PHE A 871 -4.32 -17.36 16.35
N GLY A 872 -5.52 -17.49 16.91
CA GLY A 872 -5.71 -17.94 18.28
C GLY A 872 -5.08 -19.31 18.54
N ASN A 873 -5.41 -20.31 17.72
CA ASN A 873 -4.93 -21.69 17.89
C ASN A 873 -3.41 -21.82 17.71
N VAL A 874 -2.83 -21.12 16.73
CA VAL A 874 -1.38 -21.15 16.47
C VAL A 874 -0.62 -20.55 17.65
N PHE A 875 -0.98 -19.33 18.08
CA PHE A 875 -0.23 -18.63 19.12
C PHE A 875 -0.55 -19.12 20.53
N VAL A 876 -1.75 -19.61 20.83
CA VAL A 876 -2.03 -20.26 22.13
C VAL A 876 -1.18 -21.52 22.29
N ASN A 877 -1.09 -22.36 21.25
CA ASN A 877 -0.23 -23.55 21.29
C ASN A 877 1.25 -23.17 21.46
N TYR A 878 1.71 -22.16 20.72
CA TYR A 878 3.08 -21.65 20.86
C TYR A 878 3.37 -21.13 22.28
N MET A 879 2.42 -20.39 22.88
CA MET A 879 2.55 -19.87 24.25
C MET A 879 2.60 -20.99 25.30
N GLU A 880 1.92 -22.11 25.07
CA GLU A 880 2.01 -23.30 25.92
C GLU A 880 3.35 -24.02 25.79
N GLU A 881 3.82 -24.25 24.56
CA GLU A 881 5.10 -24.91 24.32
C GLU A 881 6.28 -24.09 24.84
N GLU A 882 6.22 -22.76 24.76
CA GLU A 882 7.27 -21.83 25.23
C GLU A 882 7.06 -21.29 26.65
N GLN A 883 6.01 -21.72 27.36
CA GLN A 883 5.68 -21.29 28.73
C GLN A 883 5.64 -19.75 28.91
N LEU A 884 5.11 -19.03 27.92
CA LEU A 884 5.13 -17.55 27.87
C LEU A 884 3.93 -16.88 28.56
N TRP A 885 3.05 -17.65 29.22
CA TRP A 885 1.83 -17.14 29.85
C TRP A 885 2.09 -16.04 30.88
N ASP A 886 3.18 -16.16 31.65
CA ASP A 886 3.56 -15.15 32.65
C ASP A 886 3.85 -13.77 32.03
N PHE A 887 4.38 -13.74 30.81
CA PHE A 887 4.62 -12.50 30.07
C PHE A 887 3.32 -11.89 29.54
N LEU A 888 2.33 -12.70 29.12
CA LEU A 888 1.02 -12.20 28.71
C LEU A 888 0.22 -11.61 29.89
N TYR A 889 0.41 -12.17 31.09
CA TYR A 889 -0.24 -11.65 32.29
C TYR A 889 0.42 -10.35 32.80
N ASN A 890 1.70 -10.13 32.48
CA ASN A 890 2.53 -9.02 32.99
C ASN A 890 3.42 -8.34 31.90
N ILE A 891 2.88 -8.03 30.71
CA ILE A 891 3.61 -7.58 29.50
C ILE A 891 4.72 -6.53 29.79
N PRO A 892 6.04 -6.85 29.75
CA PRO A 892 7.15 -6.07 30.33
C PRO A 892 7.34 -4.63 29.79
N VAL A 893 8.02 -3.79 30.58
CA VAL A 893 8.08 -2.30 30.47
C VAL A 893 9.15 -1.76 29.50
N SER A 894 10.22 -2.50 29.16
CA SER A 894 11.37 -1.94 28.44
C SER A 894 11.74 -2.73 27.19
N THR A 895 12.12 -2.02 26.12
CA THR A 895 12.68 -2.54 24.86
C THR A 895 13.99 -3.34 25.02
N HIS A 896 14.59 -3.36 26.21
CA HIS A 896 15.94 -3.90 26.46
C HIS A 896 16.01 -5.16 27.33
N ARG A 897 14.93 -5.96 27.45
CA ARG A 897 15.11 -7.32 27.99
C ARG A 897 15.42 -8.27 26.85
N GLU A 898 16.66 -8.75 26.81
CA GLU A 898 17.18 -9.81 25.93
C GLU A 898 16.40 -11.15 26.02
N SER A 899 15.36 -11.23 26.86
CA SER A 899 14.54 -12.41 27.13
C SER A 899 13.04 -12.23 26.83
N GLU A 900 12.60 -11.17 26.13
CA GLU A 900 11.19 -11.04 25.71
C GLU A 900 10.93 -11.95 24.50
N GLY A 901 9.94 -12.85 24.60
CA GLY A 901 9.55 -13.68 23.46
C GLY A 901 9.00 -12.84 22.30
N GLU A 902 9.39 -13.16 21.07
CA GLU A 902 9.08 -12.37 19.87
C GLU A 902 7.56 -12.15 19.65
N VAL A 903 6.74 -13.14 20.00
CA VAL A 903 5.26 -13.02 19.97
C VAL A 903 4.76 -11.95 20.96
N ILE A 904 5.35 -11.87 22.16
CA ILE A 904 4.99 -10.87 23.17
C ILE A 904 5.40 -9.48 22.68
N ARG A 905 6.57 -9.36 22.06
CA ARG A 905 7.02 -8.11 21.42
C ARG A 905 6.02 -7.64 20.36
N CYS A 906 5.62 -8.53 19.45
CA CYS A 906 4.63 -8.24 18.40
C CYS A 906 3.26 -7.84 18.98
N LEU A 907 2.75 -8.59 19.97
CA LEU A 907 1.50 -8.27 20.67
C LEU A 907 1.58 -6.89 21.37
N ARG A 908 2.70 -6.61 22.06
CA ARG A 908 2.92 -5.34 22.75
C ARG A 908 2.92 -4.17 21.77
N LEU A 909 3.59 -4.31 20.62
CA LEU A 909 3.61 -3.27 19.58
C LEU A 909 2.21 -3.03 19.00
N ALA A 910 1.47 -4.09 18.66
CA ALA A 910 0.12 -3.98 18.12
C ALA A 910 -0.86 -3.30 19.10
N LEU A 911 -0.78 -3.63 20.39
CA LEU A 911 -1.60 -3.00 21.42
C LEU A 911 -1.15 -1.56 21.75
N THR A 912 0.15 -1.26 21.66
CA THR A 912 0.70 0.09 21.85
C THR A 912 0.23 1.03 20.74
N ASP A 913 0.21 0.56 19.50
CA ASP A 913 -0.31 1.33 18.36
C ASP A 913 -1.80 1.64 18.54
N ALA A 914 -2.59 0.65 18.99
CA ALA A 914 -4.03 0.82 19.23
C ALA A 914 -4.38 1.88 20.31
N VAL A 915 -3.49 2.14 21.28
CA VAL A 915 -3.72 3.14 22.35
C VAL A 915 -3.03 4.48 22.10
N LYS A 916 -2.30 4.62 20.99
CA LYS A 916 -1.51 5.82 20.66
C LYS A 916 -2.36 7.10 20.69
N ASP A 917 -3.56 7.07 20.13
CA ASP A 917 -4.47 8.23 20.09
C ASP A 917 -4.97 8.62 21.49
N ILE A 918 -5.24 7.63 22.35
CA ILE A 918 -5.60 7.87 23.76
C ILE A 918 -4.45 8.59 24.47
N VAL A 919 -3.22 8.07 24.29
CA VAL A 919 -2.01 8.65 24.88
C VAL A 919 -1.81 10.09 24.40
N GLN A 920 -1.95 10.36 23.09
CA GLN A 920 -1.78 11.70 22.52
C GLN A 920 -2.81 12.70 23.05
N GLN A 921 -4.07 12.30 23.23
CA GLN A 921 -5.10 13.16 23.82
C GLN A 921 -4.89 13.40 25.31
N VAL A 922 -4.49 12.39 26.07
CA VAL A 922 -4.16 12.60 27.49
C VAL A 922 -2.96 13.56 27.61
N VAL A 923 -1.93 13.38 26.78
CA VAL A 923 -0.76 14.28 26.75
C VAL A 923 -1.16 15.71 26.38
N SER A 924 -2.08 15.92 25.44
CA SER A 924 -2.56 17.27 25.08
C SER A 924 -3.32 17.95 26.23
N VAL A 925 -4.16 17.20 26.96
CA VAL A 925 -4.87 17.68 28.16
C VAL A 925 -3.90 18.01 29.29
N MET A 926 -2.87 17.19 29.49
CA MET A 926 -1.85 17.47 30.50
C MET A 926 -0.97 18.67 30.11
N SER A 927 -0.67 18.82 28.83
CA SER A 927 0.10 19.94 28.29
C SER A 927 -0.66 21.25 28.35
N SER A 928 -1.98 21.25 28.13
CA SER A 928 -2.82 22.46 28.27
C SER A 928 -2.88 22.93 29.73
N GLY A 929 -2.92 22.00 30.69
CA GLY A 929 -2.78 22.31 32.12
C GLY A 929 -1.46 23.00 32.46
N SER A 930 -0.35 22.55 31.86
CA SER A 930 0.98 23.15 32.05
C SER A 930 1.09 24.58 31.48
N SER A 931 0.36 24.91 30.40
CA SER A 931 0.34 26.26 29.82
C SER A 931 -0.32 27.29 30.75
N CYS A 932 -1.25 26.85 31.59
CA CYS A 932 -1.91 27.70 32.59
C CYS A 932 -0.97 28.02 33.76
N GLU A 933 -0.03 27.11 34.10
CA GLU A 933 0.97 27.30 35.16
C GLU A 933 2.30 27.90 34.67
N ARG A 934 2.77 27.60 33.44
CA ARG A 934 4.02 28.19 32.88
C ARG A 934 3.86 29.65 32.44
N ASN A 935 2.63 30.14 32.28
CA ASN A 935 2.34 31.57 32.10
C ASN A 935 2.57 32.42 33.38
N LEU A 936 3.22 31.88 34.41
CA LEU A 936 3.73 32.65 35.56
C LEU A 936 4.82 33.67 35.17
N ASN A 937 5.34 33.63 33.94
CA ASN A 937 6.22 34.66 33.37
C ASN A 937 5.54 35.58 32.35
N LYS A 938 4.20 35.72 32.35
CA LYS A 938 3.61 36.93 31.75
C LYS A 938 4.02 38.11 32.62
N ARG A 939 4.96 38.93 32.12
CA ARG A 939 5.27 40.24 32.73
C ARG A 939 3.93 40.96 32.90
N SER A 940 3.63 41.34 34.14
CA SER A 940 2.45 42.14 34.46
C SER A 940 2.48 43.41 33.63
N ILE A 941 1.33 43.79 33.06
CA ILE A 941 1.17 45.07 32.36
C ILE A 941 1.70 46.18 33.29
N PRO A 942 2.69 46.96 32.86
CA PRO A 942 3.25 48.02 33.70
C PRO A 942 2.16 48.98 34.18
N GLU A 943 2.23 49.37 35.46
CA GLU A 943 1.15 50.13 36.12
C GLU A 943 0.83 51.44 35.39
N HIS A 944 1.85 52.13 34.87
CA HIS A 944 1.70 53.35 34.08
C HIS A 944 0.95 53.14 32.75
N LEU A 945 1.05 51.97 32.12
CA LEU A 945 0.26 51.63 30.93
C LEU A 945 -1.17 51.26 31.32
N ARG A 946 -1.37 50.55 32.44
CA ARG A 946 -2.70 50.20 32.97
C ARG A 946 -3.51 51.42 33.38
N GLU A 947 -2.87 52.44 33.95
CA GLU A 947 -3.48 53.72 34.31
C GLU A 947 -3.86 54.57 33.08
N SER A 948 -3.17 54.37 31.96
CA SER A 948 -3.42 55.09 30.70
C SER A 948 -4.57 54.53 29.85
N ILE A 949 -5.09 53.35 30.19
CA ILE A 949 -6.23 52.76 29.49
C ILE A 949 -7.50 53.57 29.84
N PRO A 950 -8.21 54.13 28.86
CA PRO A 950 -9.46 54.86 29.11
C PRO A 950 -10.45 54.02 29.91
N LYS A 951 -11.07 54.61 30.92
CA LYS A 951 -12.03 53.89 31.80
C LYS A 951 -13.25 53.41 31.01
N GLU A 952 -13.57 54.11 29.92
CA GLU A 952 -14.63 53.82 28.96
C GLU A 952 -14.40 52.52 28.18
N TRP A 953 -13.18 51.98 28.17
CA TRP A 953 -12.87 50.70 27.52
C TRP A 953 -13.27 49.51 28.39
N ASN A 954 -13.64 49.67 29.67
CA ASN A 954 -14.06 48.57 30.54
C ASN A 954 -13.10 47.36 30.53
N TYR A 955 -11.80 47.61 30.35
CA TYR A 955 -10.79 46.55 30.33
C TYR A 955 -10.67 45.91 31.71
N ILE A 956 -10.84 44.59 31.77
CA ILE A 956 -10.65 43.81 33.00
C ILE A 956 -9.34 43.05 32.86
N PRO A 957 -8.27 43.48 33.55
CA PRO A 957 -7.01 42.77 33.55
C PRO A 957 -7.24 41.34 34.00
N LYS A 958 -6.72 40.37 33.25
CA LYS A 958 -6.71 38.96 33.67
C LYS A 958 -5.84 38.84 34.92
N GLU A 959 -6.43 39.04 36.09
CA GLU A 959 -5.77 38.72 37.36
C GLU A 959 -5.46 37.22 37.35
N THR A 960 -4.18 36.88 37.46
CA THR A 960 -3.76 35.52 37.77
C THR A 960 -4.37 35.14 39.11
N LYS A 961 -5.53 34.47 39.10
CA LYS A 961 -6.16 33.90 40.29
C LYS A 961 -5.17 32.94 40.96
N ARG A 962 -4.44 33.46 41.94
CA ARG A 962 -3.35 32.77 42.65
C ARG A 962 -3.85 31.76 43.71
N LYS A 963 -5.12 31.36 43.65
CA LYS A 963 -5.76 30.50 44.67
C LYS A 963 -6.71 29.49 44.03
N GLU A 964 -6.21 28.48 43.33
CA GLU A 964 -6.96 27.22 43.10
C GLU A 964 -6.12 26.04 42.54
N SER A 965 -4.81 26.00 42.83
CA SER A 965 -3.90 25.01 42.21
C SER A 965 -4.22 23.54 42.53
N SER A 966 -4.90 23.24 43.65
CA SER A 966 -5.25 21.85 44.02
C SER A 966 -6.58 21.34 43.44
N LYS A 967 -7.56 22.21 43.20
CA LYS A 967 -8.82 21.83 42.53
C LYS A 967 -8.64 21.64 41.03
N GLY A 968 -7.82 22.49 40.39
CA GLY A 968 -7.53 22.40 38.95
C GLY A 968 -6.88 21.08 38.55
N PHE A 969 -5.91 20.58 39.33
CA PHE A 969 -5.27 19.30 39.05
C PHE A 969 -6.20 18.10 39.27
N THR A 970 -7.04 18.10 40.32
CA THR A 970 -8.03 17.02 40.54
C THR A 970 -8.96 16.90 39.34
N ARG A 971 -9.37 18.04 38.76
CA ARG A 971 -10.21 18.10 37.55
C ARG A 971 -9.48 17.59 36.32
N LEU A 972 -8.23 17.99 36.09
CA LEU A 972 -7.42 17.52 34.97
C LEU A 972 -7.13 16.01 35.04
N ALA A 973 -6.83 15.49 36.24
CA ALA A 973 -6.63 14.06 36.46
C ALA A 973 -7.93 13.26 36.25
N ALA A 974 -9.07 13.79 36.72
CA ALA A 974 -10.38 13.18 36.46
C ALA A 974 -10.68 13.15 34.96
N GLN A 975 -10.43 14.25 34.25
CA GLN A 975 -10.61 14.35 32.80
C GLN A 975 -9.71 13.37 32.04
N ALA A 976 -8.44 13.26 32.40
CA ALA A 976 -7.51 12.30 31.78
C ALA A 976 -7.96 10.85 31.99
N VAL A 977 -8.39 10.49 33.19
CA VAL A 977 -8.93 9.15 33.50
C VAL A 977 -10.23 8.89 32.74
N SER A 978 -11.15 9.86 32.67
CA SER A 978 -12.39 9.74 31.90
C SER A 978 -12.15 9.59 30.40
N ILE A 979 -11.12 10.21 29.83
CA ILE A 979 -10.75 10.01 28.41
C ILE A 979 -10.33 8.56 28.17
N VAL A 980 -9.46 8.01 29.03
CA VAL A 980 -9.01 6.62 28.90
C VAL A 980 -10.18 5.64 28.99
N ILE A 981 -11.03 5.78 30.01
CA ILE A 981 -12.16 4.86 30.24
C ILE A 981 -13.24 4.99 29.16
N SER A 982 -13.52 6.20 28.67
CA SER A 982 -14.55 6.43 27.64
C SER A 982 -14.14 5.92 26.25
N LYS A 983 -12.86 5.96 25.91
CA LYS A 983 -12.36 5.53 24.60
C LYS A 983 -12.02 4.05 24.51
N LEU A 984 -11.84 3.37 25.64
CA LEU A 984 -11.43 1.98 25.68
C LEU A 984 -12.39 1.03 24.92
N PRO A 985 -13.74 1.15 25.02
CA PRO A 985 -14.65 0.34 24.22
C PRO A 985 -14.47 0.53 22.71
N THR A 986 -14.25 1.76 22.25
CA THR A 986 -14.03 2.10 20.83
C THR A 986 -12.72 1.51 20.32
N VAL A 987 -11.63 1.63 21.08
CA VAL A 987 -10.34 1.01 20.73
C VAL A 987 -10.47 -0.51 20.62
N ILE A 988 -11.18 -1.16 21.53
CA ILE A 988 -11.41 -2.61 21.49
C ILE A 988 -12.28 -3.00 20.30
N ALA A 989 -13.28 -2.19 19.94
CA ALA A 989 -14.09 -2.43 18.74
C ALA A 989 -13.23 -2.39 17.47
N CYS A 990 -12.28 -1.46 17.38
CA CYS A 990 -11.35 -1.32 16.26
C CYS A 990 -10.27 -2.42 16.22
N LEU A 991 -9.97 -3.11 17.33
CA LEU A 991 -8.96 -4.19 17.30
C LEU A 991 -9.35 -5.31 16.34
N PRO A 992 -8.38 -5.88 15.57
CA PRO A 992 -8.67 -6.96 14.65
C PRO A 992 -9.30 -8.19 15.34
N PRO A 993 -10.25 -8.89 14.68
CA PRO A 993 -10.84 -10.12 15.20
C PRO A 993 -9.82 -11.19 15.66
N PRO A 994 -8.67 -11.40 14.99
CA PRO A 994 -7.63 -12.33 15.46
C PRO A 994 -7.12 -12.05 16.88
N ILE A 995 -6.90 -10.79 17.23
CA ILE A 995 -6.45 -10.38 18.57
C ILE A 995 -7.56 -10.61 19.60
N LYS A 996 -8.79 -10.17 19.30
CA LYS A 996 -9.95 -10.39 20.19
C LYS A 996 -10.14 -11.88 20.49
N TYR A 997 -10.06 -12.72 19.46
CA TYR A 997 -10.19 -14.17 19.60
C TYR A 997 -9.04 -14.80 20.40
N PHE A 998 -7.79 -14.37 20.20
CA PHE A 998 -6.64 -14.85 20.99
C PHE A 998 -6.79 -14.55 22.48
N PHE A 999 -7.20 -13.34 22.84
CA PHE A 999 -7.43 -12.97 24.24
C PHE A 999 -8.62 -13.73 24.84
N PHE A 1000 -9.68 -13.96 24.06
CA PHE A 1000 -10.81 -14.80 24.47
C PHE A 1000 -10.38 -16.25 24.78
N LEU A 1001 -9.60 -16.89 23.90
CA LEU A 1001 -9.08 -18.24 24.17
C LEU A 1001 -8.14 -18.25 25.38
N SER A 1002 -7.31 -17.22 25.53
CA SER A 1002 -6.39 -17.08 26.65
C SER A 1002 -7.12 -16.95 27.99
N GLU A 1003 -8.22 -16.20 28.05
CA GLU A 1003 -9.07 -16.09 29.25
C GLU A 1003 -9.67 -17.43 29.68
N ARG A 1004 -10.11 -18.26 28.71
CA ARG A 1004 -10.67 -19.59 29.01
C ARG A 1004 -9.64 -20.57 29.60
N LYS A 1005 -8.35 -20.33 29.38
CA LYS A 1005 -7.25 -21.13 29.94
C LYS A 1005 -6.75 -20.61 31.30
N MET A 1006 -7.25 -19.48 31.79
CA MET A 1006 -6.87 -18.96 33.11
C MET A 1006 -7.50 -19.77 34.25
N SER A 1007 -6.80 -19.81 35.40
CA SER A 1007 -7.38 -20.34 36.62
C SER A 1007 -8.45 -19.40 37.19
N GLU A 1008 -9.43 -19.96 37.91
CA GLU A 1008 -10.58 -19.24 38.47
C GLU A 1008 -10.17 -18.01 39.31
N ASN A 1009 -9.04 -18.11 40.04
CA ASN A 1009 -8.49 -17.03 40.86
C ASN A 1009 -8.04 -15.80 40.06
N PHE A 1010 -7.53 -15.97 38.83
CA PHE A 1010 -7.11 -14.85 37.97
C PHE A 1010 -8.30 -14.16 37.29
N VAL A 1011 -9.41 -14.88 37.06
CA VAL A 1011 -10.65 -14.35 36.50
C VAL A 1011 -11.32 -13.38 37.46
N GLU A 1012 -11.27 -13.66 38.77
CA GLU A 1012 -11.80 -12.76 39.81
C GLU A 1012 -10.99 -11.45 39.96
N LEU A 1013 -9.67 -11.51 39.76
CA LEU A 1013 -8.77 -10.34 39.80
C LEU A 1013 -8.97 -9.41 38.60
N LYS A 1014 -9.36 -9.94 37.43
CA LYS A 1014 -9.49 -9.19 36.17
C LYS A 1014 -10.94 -9.12 35.71
N LYS A 1015 -11.82 -8.54 36.54
CA LYS A 1015 -13.28 -8.44 36.28
C LYS A 1015 -13.65 -7.80 34.93
N ALA A 1016 -12.79 -6.96 34.36
CA ALA A 1016 -13.01 -6.32 33.07
C ALA A 1016 -12.53 -7.14 31.85
N GLY A 1017 -11.85 -8.28 32.05
CA GLY A 1017 -11.24 -9.08 30.99
C GLY A 1017 -9.73 -8.82 30.81
N LEU A 1018 -9.01 -9.80 30.26
CA LEU A 1018 -7.56 -9.80 30.05
C LEU A 1018 -7.12 -8.76 29.01
N LEU A 1019 -7.89 -8.60 27.92
CA LEU A 1019 -7.57 -7.61 26.88
C LEU A 1019 -7.68 -6.18 27.44
N VAL A 1020 -8.79 -5.90 28.12
CA VAL A 1020 -9.06 -4.60 28.77
C VAL A 1020 -7.97 -4.29 29.79
N TRP A 1021 -7.60 -5.28 30.60
CA TRP A 1021 -6.51 -5.18 31.57
C TRP A 1021 -5.18 -4.84 30.89
N ASN A 1022 -4.79 -5.58 29.85
CA ASN A 1022 -3.52 -5.36 29.15
C ASN A 1022 -3.44 -3.98 28.49
N LEU A 1023 -4.52 -3.48 27.88
CA LEU A 1023 -4.56 -2.13 27.33
C LEU A 1023 -4.32 -1.07 28.41
N ILE A 1024 -4.97 -1.20 29.58
CA ILE A 1024 -4.79 -0.26 30.70
C ILE A 1024 -3.37 -0.34 31.25
N VAL A 1025 -2.81 -1.55 31.37
CA VAL A 1025 -1.42 -1.76 31.81
C VAL A 1025 -0.43 -1.12 30.82
N ILE A 1026 -0.63 -1.30 29.52
CA ILE A 1026 0.21 -0.68 28.48
C ILE A 1026 0.12 0.85 28.55
N ILE A 1027 -1.08 1.42 28.67
CA ILE A 1027 -1.27 2.87 28.83
C ILE A 1027 -0.54 3.37 30.08
N CYS A 1028 -0.68 2.69 31.21
CA CYS A 1028 0.01 3.06 32.45
C CYS A 1028 1.53 3.00 32.30
N ARG A 1029 2.05 1.99 31.60
CA ARG A 1029 3.49 1.82 31.36
C ARG A 1029 4.04 2.88 30.41
N ILE A 1030 3.30 3.23 29.36
CA ILE A 1030 3.65 4.33 28.46
C ILE A 1030 3.77 5.62 29.25
N PHE A 1031 2.79 5.94 30.11
CA PHE A 1031 2.81 7.15 30.93
C PHE A 1031 3.89 7.15 32.03
N GLU A 1032 4.28 5.99 32.56
CA GLU A 1032 5.39 5.86 33.52
C GLU A 1032 6.76 6.09 32.85
N ASP A 1033 6.93 5.69 31.58
CA ASP A 1033 8.12 5.99 30.78
C ASP A 1033 7.93 7.23 29.90
N GLY A 1034 8.25 8.39 30.48
CA GLY A 1034 8.16 9.69 29.80
C GLY A 1034 8.95 9.78 28.48
N ASN A 1035 9.96 8.94 28.24
CA ASN A 1035 10.69 8.93 26.96
C ASN A 1035 9.90 8.20 25.88
N THR A 1036 9.21 7.11 26.23
CA THR A 1036 8.31 6.40 25.32
C THR A 1036 7.12 7.28 24.93
N VAL A 1037 6.59 8.10 25.84
CA VAL A 1037 5.54 9.09 25.50
C VAL A 1037 6.05 10.12 24.49
N GLU A 1038 7.25 10.67 24.70
CA GLU A 1038 7.85 11.65 23.80
C GLU A 1038 8.12 11.05 22.41
N LEU A 1039 8.56 9.79 22.34
CA LEU A 1039 8.76 9.07 21.08
C LEU A 1039 7.43 8.80 20.35
N LEU A 1040 6.39 8.35 21.07
CA LEU A 1040 5.09 8.00 20.49
C LEU A 1040 4.28 9.22 20.03
N THR A 1041 4.36 10.32 20.78
CA THR A 1041 3.57 11.54 20.52
C THR A 1041 4.34 12.64 19.80
N GLY A 1042 5.68 12.56 19.75
CA GLY A 1042 6.55 13.60 19.21
C GLY A 1042 6.61 14.88 20.07
N ALA A 1043 5.88 14.93 21.19
CA ALA A 1043 5.78 16.09 22.07
C ALA A 1043 6.72 15.97 23.27
N SER A 1044 7.60 16.95 23.48
CA SER A 1044 8.49 17.00 24.66
C SER A 1044 7.70 17.24 25.94
N LEU A 1045 7.84 16.36 26.95
CA LEU A 1045 7.14 16.49 28.22
C LEU A 1045 8.01 17.20 29.26
N ASP A 1046 7.44 18.16 29.97
CA ASP A 1046 8.11 18.77 31.12
C ASP A 1046 8.07 17.83 32.35
N ARG A 1047 8.97 18.09 33.31
CA ARG A 1047 9.06 17.31 34.55
C ARG A 1047 7.74 17.24 35.31
N TRP A 1048 6.97 18.32 35.29
CA TRP A 1048 5.64 18.40 35.90
C TRP A 1048 4.67 17.42 35.24
N SER A 1049 4.56 17.42 33.91
CA SER A 1049 3.67 16.49 33.20
C SER A 1049 4.05 15.03 33.44
N LYS A 1050 5.35 14.70 33.49
CA LYS A 1050 5.82 13.34 33.80
C LYS A 1050 5.40 12.88 35.21
N GLU A 1051 5.62 13.73 36.23
CA GLU A 1051 5.21 13.42 37.61
C GLU A 1051 3.67 13.32 37.76
N LYS A 1052 2.92 14.13 37.00
CA LYS A 1052 1.44 14.11 37.05
C LYS A 1052 0.80 12.96 36.26
N LEU A 1053 1.40 12.53 35.15
CA LEU A 1053 0.98 11.32 34.41
C LEU A 1053 1.10 10.06 35.28
N GLY A 1054 2.14 9.98 36.12
CA GLY A 1054 2.27 8.89 37.11
C GLY A 1054 1.09 8.80 38.08
N LEU A 1055 0.47 9.93 38.46
CA LEU A 1055 -0.75 9.93 39.29
C LEU A 1055 -2.00 9.44 38.53
N VAL A 1056 -2.09 9.69 37.21
CA VAL A 1056 -3.14 9.13 36.35
C VAL A 1056 -3.01 7.61 36.28
N CYS A 1057 -1.78 7.07 36.18
CA CYS A 1057 -1.54 5.63 36.23
C CYS A 1057 -2.03 4.99 37.54
N VAL A 1058 -1.73 5.62 38.68
CA VAL A 1058 -2.20 5.15 40.00
C VAL A 1058 -3.74 5.16 40.08
N CYS A 1059 -4.40 6.15 39.46
CA CYS A 1059 -5.86 6.19 39.39
C CYS A 1059 -6.43 5.05 38.52
N LEU A 1060 -5.85 4.80 37.35
CA LEU A 1060 -6.27 3.71 36.46
C LEU A 1060 -6.07 2.32 37.09
N LYS A 1061 -4.90 2.07 37.71
CA LYS A 1061 -4.60 0.84 38.46
C LYS A 1061 -5.57 0.60 39.62
N SER A 1062 -5.95 1.68 40.32
CA SER A 1062 -6.95 1.61 41.40
C SER A 1062 -8.37 1.31 40.90
N ILE A 1063 -8.73 1.73 39.68
CA ILE A 1063 -10.04 1.45 39.07
C ILE A 1063 -10.12 -0.01 38.61
N THR A 1064 -9.01 -0.57 38.11
CA THR A 1064 -8.98 -1.95 37.61
C THR A 1064 -8.80 -3.01 38.69
N GLY A 1065 -8.41 -2.63 39.91
CA GLY A 1065 -8.32 -3.52 41.07
C GLY A 1065 -6.91 -3.99 41.45
N GLU A 1066 -5.85 -3.35 40.92
CA GLU A 1066 -4.47 -3.65 41.34
C GLU A 1066 -4.23 -3.12 42.77
N GLN A 1067 -4.07 -4.01 43.74
CA GLN A 1067 -3.81 -3.62 45.14
C GLN A 1067 -2.39 -3.08 45.31
N THR A 1068 -2.17 -1.81 44.97
CA THR A 1068 -1.02 -1.07 45.49
C THR A 1068 -1.33 -0.59 46.91
N SER A 1069 -0.38 -0.81 47.83
CA SER A 1069 -0.41 -0.41 49.23
C SER A 1069 -1.02 0.99 49.47
N ARG A 1070 -2.11 1.05 50.25
CA ARG A 1070 -2.90 2.24 50.66
C ARG A 1070 -3.13 3.29 49.55
N PRO A 1071 -4.35 3.38 48.96
CA PRO A 1071 -4.63 4.37 47.93
C PRO A 1071 -4.38 5.79 48.45
N ASN A 1072 -3.61 6.56 47.68
CA ASN A 1072 -3.25 7.94 47.99
C ASN A 1072 -4.54 8.79 48.12
N GLN A 1073 -4.64 9.70 49.10
CA GLN A 1073 -5.86 10.50 49.34
C GLN A 1073 -6.31 11.27 48.09
N MET A 1074 -5.36 11.62 47.22
CA MET A 1074 -5.62 12.29 45.94
C MET A 1074 -6.34 11.38 44.94
N THR A 1075 -5.95 10.10 44.84
CA THR A 1075 -6.58 9.10 43.96
C THR A 1075 -8.05 8.88 44.33
N GLN A 1076 -8.35 8.80 45.63
CA GLN A 1076 -9.73 8.66 46.10
C GLN A 1076 -10.58 9.91 45.80
N LYS A 1077 -9.99 11.11 45.81
CA LYS A 1077 -10.70 12.35 45.43
C LYS A 1077 -11.02 12.40 43.94
N VAL A 1078 -10.08 11.96 43.08
CA VAL A 1078 -10.31 11.88 41.64
C VAL A 1078 -11.41 10.87 41.31
N ILE A 1079 -11.35 9.66 41.87
CA ILE A 1079 -12.37 8.62 41.63
C ILE A 1079 -13.75 9.07 42.15
N ARG A 1080 -13.82 9.66 43.35
CA ARG A 1080 -15.08 10.24 43.87
C ARG A 1080 -15.61 11.38 43.02
N SER A 1081 -14.74 12.20 42.43
CA SER A 1081 -15.15 13.30 41.54
C SER A 1081 -15.81 12.76 40.26
N ILE A 1082 -15.29 11.67 39.70
CA ILE A 1082 -15.89 11.02 38.53
C ILE A 1082 -17.23 10.38 38.92
N GLU A 1083 -17.27 9.67 40.04
CA GLU A 1083 -18.49 9.00 40.53
C GLU A 1083 -19.61 9.98 40.89
N GLN A 1084 -19.25 11.16 41.44
CA GLN A 1084 -20.21 12.24 41.74
C GLN A 1084 -20.79 12.87 40.48
N GLN A 1085 -20.01 12.95 39.40
CA GLN A 1085 -20.49 13.48 38.12
C GLN A 1085 -21.30 12.43 37.34
N LYS A 1086 -20.88 11.16 37.38
CA LYS A 1086 -21.48 10.07 36.61
C LYS A 1086 -21.51 8.75 37.42
N PRO A 1087 -22.61 8.45 38.13
CA PRO A 1087 -22.71 7.25 38.96
C PRO A 1087 -22.69 5.97 38.11
N ASN A 1088 -21.98 4.93 38.54
CA ASN A 1088 -21.79 3.61 37.88
C ASN A 1088 -21.21 3.67 36.46
N TRP A 1089 -20.83 4.85 35.94
CA TRP A 1089 -20.43 5.01 34.55
C TRP A 1089 -19.14 4.27 34.21
N VAL A 1090 -18.15 4.29 35.11
CA VAL A 1090 -16.87 3.59 34.91
C VAL A 1090 -17.09 2.08 34.80
N GLU A 1091 -17.93 1.50 35.66
CA GLU A 1091 -18.26 0.08 35.63
C GLU A 1091 -19.02 -0.30 34.35
N CYS A 1092 -20.01 0.52 33.95
CA CYS A 1092 -20.73 0.34 32.69
C CYS A 1092 -19.81 0.36 31.46
N GLN A 1093 -18.84 1.29 31.41
CA GLN A 1093 -17.87 1.36 30.30
C GLN A 1093 -16.93 0.16 30.27
N LEU A 1094 -16.46 -0.32 31.43
CA LEU A 1094 -15.62 -1.53 31.51
C LEU A 1094 -16.40 -2.80 31.14
N LEU A 1095 -17.68 -2.91 31.53
CA LEU A 1095 -18.56 -4.00 31.10
C LEU A 1095 -18.82 -3.96 29.59
N LYS A 1096 -19.03 -2.77 29.02
CA LYS A 1096 -19.18 -2.57 27.57
C LYS A 1096 -17.91 -3.00 26.82
N ALA A 1097 -16.73 -2.57 27.30
CA ALA A 1097 -15.44 -3.00 26.78
C ALA A 1097 -15.26 -4.53 26.83
N ARG A 1098 -15.62 -5.16 27.96
CA ARG A 1098 -15.58 -6.63 28.11
C ARG A 1098 -16.49 -7.33 27.11
N LYS A 1099 -17.74 -6.86 26.97
CA LYS A 1099 -18.71 -7.40 26.02
C LYS A 1099 -18.20 -7.35 24.57
N LEU A 1100 -17.62 -6.23 24.16
CA LEU A 1100 -17.02 -6.07 22.82
C LEU A 1100 -15.80 -6.98 22.60
N SER A 1101 -15.03 -7.26 23.66
CA SER A 1101 -13.90 -8.19 23.57
C SER A 1101 -14.32 -9.66 23.39
N THR A 1102 -15.48 -10.06 23.91
CA THR A 1102 -15.95 -11.45 23.88
C THR A 1102 -16.95 -11.73 22.75
N GLU A 1103 -17.89 -10.83 22.43
CA GLU A 1103 -18.97 -11.07 21.46
C GLU A 1103 -18.49 -11.31 20.02
N CYS A 1104 -17.38 -10.69 19.61
CA CYS A 1104 -16.77 -10.95 18.30
C CYS A 1104 -16.28 -12.39 18.13
N ALA A 1105 -15.98 -13.10 19.22
CA ALA A 1105 -15.54 -14.49 19.17
C ALA A 1105 -16.70 -15.48 18.95
N PHE A 1106 -17.95 -15.08 19.19
CA PHE A 1106 -19.13 -15.96 19.12
C PHE A 1106 -19.78 -16.04 17.72
N MET A 1107 -19.68 -14.99 16.90
CA MET A 1107 -20.24 -14.99 15.53
C MET A 1107 -19.63 -16.07 14.61
N THR A 1108 -18.43 -16.54 14.94
CA THR A 1108 -17.76 -17.66 14.25
C THR A 1108 -18.15 -19.03 14.80
N ILE A 1109 -18.69 -19.10 16.03
CA ILE A 1109 -19.11 -20.34 16.71
C ILE A 1109 -20.60 -20.63 16.43
N GLU A 1110 -21.49 -19.63 16.43
CA GLU A 1110 -22.93 -19.86 16.17
C GLU A 1110 -23.22 -20.27 14.71
N LYS A 1111 -22.35 -19.89 13.76
CA LYS A 1111 -22.38 -20.46 12.40
C LYS A 1111 -21.82 -21.87 12.31
N SER A 1112 -21.12 -22.35 13.34
CA SER A 1112 -20.53 -23.70 13.39
C SER A 1112 -21.44 -24.74 14.03
N THR A 1113 -22.31 -24.36 14.97
CA THR A 1113 -23.20 -25.29 15.69
C THR A 1113 -24.58 -25.45 15.03
N ALA A 1114 -25.06 -24.47 14.26
CA ALA A 1114 -26.38 -24.54 13.60
C ALA A 1114 -26.42 -25.40 12.32
N LEU A 1115 -25.32 -26.07 11.95
CA LEU A 1115 -25.19 -26.87 10.73
C LEU A 1115 -24.57 -28.27 10.99
N GLU A 1116 -24.73 -28.80 12.21
CA GLU A 1116 -24.18 -30.10 12.62
C GLU A 1116 -24.85 -31.33 11.97
N GLU A 1117 -25.75 -31.17 10.98
CA GLU A 1117 -26.27 -32.30 10.17
C GLU A 1117 -25.72 -32.37 8.73
N GLY A 1118 -24.64 -31.65 8.43
CA GLY A 1118 -23.87 -31.91 7.22
C GLY A 1118 -22.56 -31.14 7.19
N ASP A 1119 -21.49 -31.80 7.65
CA ASP A 1119 -20.03 -31.65 7.44
C ASP A 1119 -19.46 -30.49 6.57
N ILE A 1120 -20.05 -29.30 6.61
CA ILE A 1120 -19.62 -28.09 5.89
C ILE A 1120 -19.15 -27.09 6.95
N ALA A 1121 -17.96 -27.33 7.50
CA ALA A 1121 -17.15 -26.23 8.03
C ALA A 1121 -16.95 -25.26 6.85
N LEU A 1122 -17.61 -24.09 6.92
CA LEU A 1122 -17.60 -22.99 5.95
C LEU A 1122 -16.21 -22.86 5.30
N GLU A 1123 -16.03 -23.46 4.13
CA GLU A 1123 -14.82 -23.25 3.34
C GLU A 1123 -14.72 -21.76 3.04
N LEU A 1124 -13.57 -21.16 3.37
CA LEU A 1124 -13.25 -19.82 2.93
C LEU A 1124 -13.32 -19.85 1.40
N THR A 1125 -14.32 -19.18 0.83
CA THR A 1125 -14.46 -19.10 -0.62
C THR A 1125 -13.20 -18.46 -1.20
N GLU A 1126 -12.81 -18.85 -2.42
CA GLU A 1126 -11.64 -18.27 -3.12
C GLU A 1126 -11.67 -16.73 -3.10
N GLN A 1127 -12.86 -16.14 -3.21
CA GLN A 1127 -13.07 -14.69 -3.10
C GLN A 1127 -12.66 -14.10 -1.74
N LYS A 1128 -12.96 -14.78 -0.62
CA LYS A 1128 -12.55 -14.33 0.73
C LYS A 1128 -11.04 -14.43 0.91
N ILE A 1129 -10.42 -15.50 0.39
CA ILE A 1129 -8.96 -15.67 0.42
C ILE A 1129 -8.29 -14.56 -0.41
N ASN A 1130 -8.79 -14.31 -1.62
CA ASN A 1130 -8.29 -13.23 -2.48
C ASN A 1130 -8.37 -11.86 -1.78
N MET A 1131 -9.48 -11.58 -1.09
CA MET A 1131 -9.66 -10.34 -0.36
C MET A 1131 -8.66 -10.20 0.80
N MET A 1132 -8.46 -11.26 1.60
CA MET A 1132 -7.43 -11.25 2.66
C MET A 1132 -6.02 -11.07 2.10
N VAL A 1133 -5.68 -11.73 0.99
CA VAL A 1133 -4.37 -11.57 0.34
C VAL A 1133 -4.15 -10.13 -0.11
N LEU A 1134 -5.17 -9.49 -0.71
CA LEU A 1134 -5.09 -8.09 -1.10
C LEU A 1134 -4.89 -7.19 0.12
N ASP A 1135 -5.66 -7.40 1.19
CA ASP A 1135 -5.55 -6.64 2.44
C ASP A 1135 -4.14 -6.77 3.05
N ILE A 1136 -3.58 -7.99 3.09
CA ILE A 1136 -2.21 -8.23 3.57
C ILE A 1136 -1.19 -7.53 2.67
N CYS A 1137 -1.32 -7.65 1.35
CA CYS A 1137 -0.36 -7.04 0.41
C CYS A 1137 -0.38 -5.50 0.45
N HIS A 1138 -1.50 -4.87 0.82
CA HIS A 1138 -1.61 -3.43 0.99
C HIS A 1138 -0.94 -2.91 2.27
N LYS A 1139 -0.65 -3.77 3.25
CA LYS A 1139 0.03 -3.39 4.49
C LYS A 1139 1.55 -3.32 4.29
N PRO A 1140 2.26 -2.42 5.00
CA PRO A 1140 3.71 -2.26 4.86
C PRO A 1140 4.43 -3.58 5.18
N GLY A 1141 5.25 -4.07 4.24
CA GLY A 1141 5.98 -5.33 4.37
C GLY A 1141 5.14 -6.61 4.19
N GLY A 1142 3.81 -6.52 3.98
CA GLY A 1142 2.92 -7.68 3.92
C GLY A 1142 3.29 -8.72 2.87
N SER A 1143 3.62 -8.28 1.65
CA SER A 1143 4.08 -9.16 0.57
C SER A 1143 5.46 -9.78 0.84
N GLU A 1144 6.32 -9.08 1.59
CA GLU A 1144 7.64 -9.58 2.00
C GLU A 1144 7.50 -10.67 3.06
N TYR A 1145 6.60 -10.51 4.03
CA TYR A 1145 6.30 -11.53 5.05
C TYR A 1145 5.76 -12.82 4.42
N LEU A 1146 4.79 -12.71 3.50
CA LEU A 1146 4.29 -13.88 2.78
C LEU A 1146 5.42 -14.56 1.98
N ARG A 1147 6.27 -13.77 1.30
CA ARG A 1147 7.41 -14.28 0.53
C ARG A 1147 8.40 -15.03 1.41
N GLN A 1148 8.69 -14.47 2.59
CA GLN A 1148 9.60 -15.06 3.56
C GLN A 1148 9.08 -16.42 4.07
N ILE A 1149 7.80 -16.50 4.46
CA ILE A 1149 7.18 -17.75 4.91
C ILE A 1149 7.26 -18.81 3.80
N TYR A 1150 6.91 -18.44 2.56
CA TYR A 1150 7.00 -19.35 1.41
C TYR A 1150 8.43 -19.86 1.17
N HIS A 1151 9.43 -18.99 1.25
CA HIS A 1151 10.83 -19.40 1.09
C HIS A 1151 11.29 -20.36 2.18
N ILE A 1152 10.90 -20.12 3.44
CA ILE A 1152 11.22 -21.02 4.56
C ILE A 1152 10.54 -22.39 4.35
N MET A 1153 9.27 -22.41 3.92
CA MET A 1153 8.58 -23.67 3.59
C MET A 1153 9.30 -24.43 2.46
N ARG A 1154 9.75 -23.73 1.42
CA ARG A 1154 10.46 -24.33 0.27
C ARG A 1154 11.82 -24.91 0.65
N LEU A 1155 12.60 -24.23 1.50
CA LEU A 1155 13.91 -24.71 1.95
C LEU A 1155 13.82 -25.94 2.87
N ASN A 1156 12.67 -26.14 3.53
CA ASN A 1156 12.44 -27.19 4.51
C ASN A 1156 11.37 -28.20 4.04
N GLU A 1157 11.16 -28.36 2.73
CA GLU A 1157 10.14 -29.24 2.15
C GLU A 1157 10.23 -30.69 2.67
N GLY A 1158 11.44 -31.26 2.71
CA GLY A 1158 11.64 -32.64 3.18
C GLY A 1158 11.23 -32.83 4.64
N TYR A 1159 11.64 -31.89 5.51
CA TYR A 1159 11.30 -31.90 6.92
C TYR A 1159 9.78 -31.76 7.16
N LEU A 1160 9.13 -30.82 6.46
CA LEU A 1160 7.69 -30.62 6.59
C LEU A 1160 6.89 -31.86 6.17
N LYS A 1161 7.31 -32.54 5.09
CA LYS A 1161 6.68 -33.79 4.66
C LYS A 1161 6.83 -34.88 5.73
N GLU A 1162 8.05 -35.09 6.25
CA GLU A 1162 8.30 -36.12 7.28
C GLU A 1162 7.47 -35.89 8.56
N GLN A 1163 7.34 -34.64 9.02
CA GLN A 1163 6.51 -34.31 10.18
C GLN A 1163 5.02 -34.58 9.92
N LEU A 1164 4.49 -34.19 8.76
CA LEU A 1164 3.10 -34.46 8.39
C LEU A 1164 2.82 -35.96 8.24
N PHE A 1165 3.77 -36.75 7.70
CA PHE A 1165 3.65 -38.20 7.62
C PHE A 1165 3.61 -38.86 9.00
N SER A 1166 4.46 -38.41 9.93
CA SER A 1166 4.52 -38.97 11.29
C SER A 1166 3.24 -38.75 12.10
N MET A 1167 2.53 -37.64 11.86
CA MET A 1167 1.27 -37.32 12.53
C MET A 1167 0.09 -38.20 12.06
N ASN A 1168 0.20 -38.83 10.88
CA ASN A 1168 -0.83 -39.73 10.34
C ASN A 1168 -0.64 -41.20 10.77
N GLY A 1169 0.47 -41.54 11.44
CA GLY A 1169 0.77 -42.89 11.95
C GLY A 1169 0.37 -43.07 13.41
N SER A 1170 -0.25 -44.20 13.75
CA SER A 1170 -0.83 -44.49 15.07
C SER A 1170 0.16 -44.89 16.17
N GLU A 1171 1.47 -44.67 16.01
CA GLU A 1171 2.47 -45.01 17.04
C GLU A 1171 3.42 -43.84 17.34
N GLU A 1172 3.34 -43.40 18.60
CA GLU A 1172 4.02 -42.27 19.20
C GLU A 1172 5.53 -42.46 19.30
N LYS A 1173 6.29 -41.82 18.41
CA LYS A 1173 7.54 -41.14 18.78
C LYS A 1173 7.66 -39.84 17.97
N PRO A 1174 7.70 -38.66 18.61
CA PRO A 1174 7.96 -37.42 17.89
C PRO A 1174 9.35 -37.51 17.25
N LEU A 1175 9.41 -37.32 15.92
CA LEU A 1175 10.67 -37.21 15.19
C LEU A 1175 11.50 -36.06 15.77
N PRO A 1176 12.84 -36.15 15.79
CA PRO A 1176 13.70 -35.09 16.29
C PRO A 1176 13.45 -33.79 15.53
N ILE A 1177 13.28 -32.70 16.27
CA ILE A 1177 13.10 -31.36 15.71
C ILE A 1177 14.41 -30.96 15.03
N GLN A 1178 14.36 -30.60 13.75
CA GLN A 1178 15.50 -30.10 12.99
C GLN A 1178 15.49 -28.56 12.97
N SER A 1179 16.67 -27.93 12.96
CA SER A 1179 16.80 -26.49 12.75
C SER A 1179 16.33 -26.08 11.35
N LEU A 1180 15.45 -25.08 11.29
CA LEU A 1180 14.94 -24.55 10.02
C LEU A 1180 16.04 -23.83 9.24
N LYS A 1181 16.12 -24.10 7.95
CA LYS A 1181 16.90 -23.29 7.00
C LYS A 1181 16.14 -21.99 6.72
N THR A 1182 16.63 -20.86 7.21
CA THR A 1182 15.99 -19.54 7.13
C THR A 1182 16.60 -18.62 6.08
N THR A 1183 17.87 -18.82 5.70
CA THR A 1183 18.58 -18.02 4.71
C THR A 1183 18.92 -18.85 3.47
N LEU A 1184 18.71 -18.27 2.27
CA LEU A 1184 19.41 -18.72 1.07
C LEU A 1184 20.90 -18.42 1.30
N ARG A 1185 21.74 -19.44 1.48
CA ARG A 1185 23.19 -19.23 1.43
C ARG A 1185 23.57 -18.99 -0.02
N SER A 1186 23.53 -17.72 -0.42
CA SER A 1186 24.00 -17.22 -1.72
C SER A 1186 23.30 -17.84 -2.95
N VAL A 1187 23.70 -17.39 -4.13
CA VAL A 1187 23.21 -17.80 -5.46
C VAL A 1187 23.37 -19.31 -5.73
N GLU A 1188 24.01 -20.06 -4.82
CA GLU A 1188 24.39 -21.46 -4.95
C GLU A 1188 23.27 -22.49 -4.63
N ASP A 1189 22.23 -22.12 -3.87
CA ASP A 1189 21.18 -23.07 -3.43
C ASP A 1189 19.94 -23.14 -4.34
N GLN A 1190 19.83 -22.29 -5.37
CA GLN A 1190 19.00 -22.65 -6.52
C GLN A 1190 19.86 -23.53 -7.43
N PRO A 1191 19.52 -24.81 -7.66
CA PRO A 1191 20.22 -25.58 -8.69
C PRO A 1191 20.01 -24.85 -10.02
N SER A 1192 21.03 -24.10 -10.45
CA SER A 1192 21.00 -23.33 -11.69
C SER A 1192 20.95 -24.24 -12.92
N ALA A 1193 21.31 -25.51 -12.72
CA ALA A 1193 21.27 -26.57 -13.70
C ALA A 1193 20.32 -27.70 -13.24
N PHE A 1194 19.46 -28.13 -14.16
CA PHE A 1194 18.66 -29.34 -14.02
C PHE A 1194 19.58 -30.55 -13.79
N ASN A 1195 19.37 -31.30 -12.70
CA ASN A 1195 20.14 -32.51 -12.39
C ASN A 1195 19.34 -33.77 -12.78
N PRO A 1196 19.61 -34.40 -13.93
CA PRO A 1196 18.89 -35.59 -14.38
C PRO A 1196 19.13 -36.81 -13.46
N PHE A 1197 20.29 -36.92 -12.80
CA PHE A 1197 20.58 -38.02 -11.88
C PHE A 1197 19.76 -37.94 -10.60
N HIS A 1198 19.45 -36.72 -10.15
CA HIS A 1198 18.54 -36.52 -9.03
C HIS A 1198 17.13 -36.99 -9.39
N VAL A 1199 16.61 -36.59 -10.57
CA VAL A 1199 15.30 -37.04 -11.06
C VAL A 1199 15.26 -38.56 -11.22
N TYR A 1200 16.31 -39.18 -11.78
CA TYR A 1200 16.42 -40.63 -11.88
C TYR A 1200 16.35 -41.31 -10.51
N LYS A 1201 17.11 -40.80 -9.52
CA LYS A 1201 17.15 -41.37 -8.17
C LYS A 1201 15.79 -41.26 -7.46
N VAL A 1202 15.08 -40.14 -7.62
CA VAL A 1202 13.72 -39.95 -7.10
C VAL A 1202 12.76 -40.91 -7.81
N PHE A 1203 12.77 -40.93 -9.14
CA PHE A 1203 11.92 -41.79 -9.95
C PHE A 1203 12.09 -43.29 -9.59
N SER A 1204 13.34 -43.75 -9.44
CA SER A 1204 13.65 -45.16 -9.15
C SER A 1204 13.42 -45.56 -7.68
N LYS A 1205 13.61 -44.64 -6.71
CA LYS A 1205 13.54 -44.97 -5.28
C LYS A 1205 12.20 -44.65 -4.63
N SER A 1206 11.46 -43.66 -5.13
CA SER A 1206 10.22 -43.18 -4.48
C SER A 1206 8.97 -43.29 -5.34
N MET A 1207 9.06 -43.52 -6.66
CA MET A 1207 7.88 -43.54 -7.55
C MET A 1207 7.62 -44.87 -8.26
N LEU A 1208 8.66 -45.66 -8.55
CA LEU A 1208 8.54 -46.95 -9.21
C LEU A 1208 9.23 -48.05 -8.41
N ASP A 1209 8.54 -48.62 -7.42
CA ASP A 1209 8.86 -50.00 -7.02
C ASP A 1209 8.31 -50.94 -8.08
N GLN A 1210 9.11 -51.14 -9.13
CA GLN A 1210 8.77 -51.99 -10.28
C GLN A 1210 8.43 -53.41 -9.84
N SER A 1211 9.04 -53.89 -8.74
CA SER A 1211 8.76 -55.21 -8.19
C SER A 1211 7.42 -55.27 -7.47
N ALA A 1212 7.00 -54.20 -6.79
CA ALA A 1212 5.69 -54.11 -6.16
C ALA A 1212 4.56 -53.91 -7.18
N ILE A 1213 4.76 -53.08 -8.21
CA ILE A 1213 3.75 -52.81 -9.25
C ILE A 1213 3.46 -54.06 -10.09
N THR A 1214 4.50 -54.82 -10.45
CA THR A 1214 4.37 -56.01 -11.29
C THR A 1214 3.75 -57.20 -10.55
N LYS A 1215 4.03 -57.33 -9.24
CA LYS A 1215 3.47 -58.36 -8.37
C LYS A 1215 2.13 -57.96 -7.72
N TRP A 1216 1.60 -56.78 -8.04
CA TRP A 1216 0.36 -56.29 -7.43
C TRP A 1216 -0.86 -57.12 -7.88
N ASN A 1217 -1.60 -57.62 -6.89
CA ASN A 1217 -2.84 -58.36 -7.10
C ASN A 1217 -4.01 -57.39 -7.10
N TRP A 1218 -4.46 -57.02 -8.31
CA TRP A 1218 -5.67 -56.21 -8.49
C TRP A 1218 -6.92 -56.95 -7.99
N ASN A 1219 -7.75 -56.28 -7.21
CA ASN A 1219 -9.04 -56.80 -6.76
C ASN A 1219 -10.08 -56.63 -7.88
N TRP A 1220 -10.06 -57.54 -8.85
CA TRP A 1220 -10.91 -57.50 -10.04
C TRP A 1220 -12.41 -57.55 -9.71
N SER A 1221 -12.80 -58.30 -8.66
CA SER A 1221 -14.17 -58.39 -8.18
C SER A 1221 -14.76 -57.05 -7.73
N ASN A 1222 -13.94 -56.14 -7.20
CA ASN A 1222 -14.38 -54.79 -6.83
C ASN A 1222 -14.23 -53.77 -7.98
N LEU A 1223 -13.31 -54.02 -8.92
CA LEU A 1223 -12.94 -53.06 -9.96
C LEU A 1223 -13.81 -53.18 -11.23
N LEU A 1224 -14.07 -54.41 -11.69
CA LEU A 1224 -14.83 -54.68 -12.93
C LEU A 1224 -16.30 -54.22 -12.88
N PRO A 1225 -17.04 -54.35 -11.76
CA PRO A 1225 -18.43 -53.88 -11.70
C PRO A 1225 -18.60 -52.39 -12.00
N ASN A 1226 -17.59 -51.56 -11.73
CA ASN A 1226 -17.63 -50.13 -12.04
C ASN A 1226 -17.74 -49.85 -13.55
N TYR A 1227 -17.35 -50.79 -14.41
CA TYR A 1227 -17.33 -50.64 -15.87
C TYR A 1227 -18.56 -51.21 -16.59
N LEU A 1228 -19.58 -51.66 -15.85
CA LEU A 1228 -20.84 -52.16 -16.44
C LEU A 1228 -21.58 -51.10 -17.27
N GLY A 1229 -21.39 -49.81 -16.96
CA GLY A 1229 -21.95 -48.68 -17.72
C GLY A 1229 -21.06 -48.15 -18.85
N LEU A 1230 -19.97 -48.85 -19.20
CA LEU A 1230 -19.07 -48.47 -20.29
C LEU A 1230 -19.81 -48.50 -21.63
N ASP A 1231 -19.47 -47.61 -22.56
CA ASP A 1231 -20.05 -47.61 -23.90
C ASP A 1231 -19.78 -48.96 -24.62
N LYS A 1232 -20.84 -49.53 -25.21
CA LYS A 1232 -20.81 -50.86 -25.84
C LYS A 1232 -19.80 -50.94 -26.99
N MET A 1233 -19.66 -49.87 -27.76
CA MET A 1233 -18.70 -49.81 -28.87
C MET A 1233 -17.27 -49.82 -28.34
N THR A 1234 -16.98 -48.99 -27.34
CA THR A 1234 -15.67 -48.93 -26.66
C THR A 1234 -15.27 -50.27 -26.05
N PHE A 1235 -16.19 -50.91 -25.31
CA PHE A 1235 -15.96 -52.23 -24.72
C PHE A 1235 -15.69 -53.29 -25.78
N SER A 1236 -16.49 -53.34 -26.85
CA SER A 1236 -16.34 -54.32 -27.93
C SER A 1236 -15.01 -54.20 -28.65
N VAL A 1237 -14.53 -52.97 -28.86
CA VAL A 1237 -13.22 -52.71 -29.49
C VAL A 1237 -12.08 -53.19 -28.59
N LEU A 1238 -12.08 -52.81 -27.31
CA LEU A 1238 -11.03 -53.23 -26.38
C LEU A 1238 -11.02 -54.76 -26.17
N LEU A 1239 -12.20 -55.38 -26.10
CA LEU A 1239 -12.31 -56.84 -25.99
C LEU A 1239 -11.83 -57.56 -27.25
N LYS A 1240 -12.04 -56.98 -28.44
CA LYS A 1240 -11.52 -57.52 -29.71
C LYS A 1240 -10.01 -57.38 -29.82
N ASN A 1241 -9.45 -56.33 -29.22
CA ASN A 1241 -8.02 -56.06 -29.27
C ASN A 1241 -7.21 -57.01 -28.38
N ARG A 1242 -7.84 -57.50 -27.32
CA ARG A 1242 -7.36 -58.57 -26.46
C ARG A 1242 -7.49 -59.94 -27.11
#